data_AF-A0A2J7Q213-F1
#
_entry.id   AF-A0A2J7Q213-F1
#
_cell.length_a   1.000
_cell.length_b   1.000
_cell.length_c   1.000
_cell.angle_alpha   90.00
_cell.angle_beta   90.00
_cell.angle_gamma   90.00
#
_symmetry.space_group_name_H-M   'P 1'
#
loop_
_entity.id
_entity.type
_entity.pdbx_description
1 polymer ?
#
loop_
_entity_poly.entity_id
_entity_poly.type
_entity_poly.pdbx_seq_one_letter_code
_entity_poly.pdbx_strand_id
1 'polypeptide(L)'
;LRLINKAFHELGERHFILQNGIITHTERLEKLKANVKWDKDVLLSWEENVAKDNEHTQLLARYAVEDESKSKELELTRVRLCAEVDERNQLLTKIIGDVESLERVLDRTAKMFRQAHSERQEFISQWEGSVQVLHQRDYDIHSRVQEISMLRAEARKKLEILREQGQFFRNEVNNNKETEAQISLITRSAIRLRDDYSTLLNTIDELTSELGTMQRTLTGTALHLENQRQRKKVLANDNVAKHNHIKELVEVVQRTKERLAQVTDRTMSAAERAQHLEEMIKCEEKTIDILLQDTRKLSDKLFKTQQELSDLKKQEEQHHIEIRGLESEKSVVLSHIQRTQKELQYQREIIYNKEFEAQMIESRIGHLTGTGQDAEEKEANEKKIAELEEVLNEKMATFDLLTAQNQRLENRMQRLTKALSAGSAELEKLVDKRQDKILLTDGGQKQLKLNKVHNQEKQVEENILLLRVAQAERAIAQEGNKVHTLEKQKLELDAAMKERKVEIGVHKDVLFIQKRNLSEEKSHLIADIKACELKISQLQKKYDIVMSSLGQAEDGEQLSVTYFKIKSAQEKYELQQQGDELDAKIRRTEKEIQAMENTLKVINSTNEKYKRSLSTVDEDSKSVMSIKRKRSWNLFIMLLSIHGDNRHHS
;
A
#
# COMPACT_ATOMS: atom_id res chain seq x y z
N LEU A 1 -31.85 83.67 -126.77
CA LEU A 1 -33.11 83.17 -126.18
C LEU A 1 -33.02 81.69 -125.78
N ARG A 2 -33.26 80.68 -126.66
CA ARG A 2 -33.32 79.25 -126.25
C ARG A 2 -32.15 78.75 -125.36
N LEU A 3 -30.90 79.14 -125.65
CA LEU A 3 -29.73 78.80 -124.83
C LEU A 3 -29.76 79.39 -123.41
N ILE A 4 -30.32 80.59 -123.24
CA ILE A 4 -30.39 81.29 -121.93
C ILE A 4 -31.39 80.57 -121.02
N ASN A 5 -32.56 80.17 -121.55
CA ASN A 5 -33.55 79.42 -120.79
C ASN A 5 -32.99 78.06 -120.32
N LYS A 6 -32.16 77.39 -121.13
CA LYS A 6 -31.52 76.13 -120.74
C LYS A 6 -30.52 76.33 -119.60
N ALA A 7 -29.67 77.36 -119.69
CA ALA A 7 -28.75 77.71 -118.60
C ALA A 7 -29.48 78.12 -117.30
N PHE A 8 -30.61 78.85 -117.40
CA PHE A 8 -31.44 79.17 -116.24
C PHE A 8 -32.10 77.93 -115.60
N HIS A 9 -32.49 76.94 -116.40
CA HIS A 9 -33.04 75.68 -115.89
C HIS A 9 -31.96 74.85 -115.20
N GLU A 10 -30.78 74.70 -115.82
CA GLU A 10 -29.63 74.00 -115.23
C GLU A 10 -29.11 74.69 -113.94
N LEU A 11 -29.20 76.02 -113.85
CA LEU A 11 -28.92 76.77 -112.62
C LEU A 11 -30.01 76.55 -111.56
N GLY A 12 -31.29 76.50 -111.95
CA GLY A 12 -32.41 76.19 -111.06
C GLY A 12 -32.32 74.77 -110.48
N GLU A 13 -32.01 73.77 -111.31
CA GLU A 13 -31.76 72.39 -110.87
C GLU A 13 -30.57 72.31 -109.92
N ARG A 14 -29.44 72.98 -110.24
CA ARG A 14 -28.28 73.05 -109.33
C ARG A 14 -28.63 73.73 -108.01
N HIS A 15 -29.39 74.82 -108.03
CA HIS A 15 -29.86 75.48 -106.80
C HIS A 15 -30.77 74.55 -105.98
N PHE A 16 -31.71 73.84 -106.62
CA PHE A 16 -32.60 72.90 -105.95
C PHE A 16 -31.83 71.72 -105.33
N ILE A 17 -30.86 71.15 -106.06
CA ILE A 17 -29.98 70.08 -105.56
C ILE A 17 -29.12 70.57 -104.39
N LEU A 18 -28.52 71.76 -104.49
CA LEU A 18 -27.74 72.35 -103.40
C LEU A 18 -28.60 72.70 -102.18
N GLN A 19 -29.81 73.20 -102.38
CA GLN A 19 -30.74 73.54 -101.30
C GLN A 19 -31.26 72.29 -100.58
N ASN A 20 -31.63 71.22 -101.31
CA ASN A 20 -31.98 69.94 -100.71
C ASN A 20 -30.76 69.27 -100.05
N GLY A 21 -29.57 69.46 -100.61
CA GLY A 21 -28.30 69.08 -99.97
C GLY A 21 -28.13 69.79 -98.63
N ILE A 22 -28.27 71.12 -98.59
CA ILE A 22 -28.21 71.92 -97.35
C ILE A 22 -29.25 71.42 -96.35
N ILE A 23 -30.52 71.26 -96.75
CA ILE A 23 -31.60 70.78 -95.87
C ILE A 23 -31.27 69.41 -95.26
N THR A 24 -30.91 68.42 -96.10
CA THR A 24 -30.58 67.07 -95.63
C THR A 24 -29.28 67.00 -94.81
N HIS A 25 -28.31 67.90 -95.06
CA HIS A 25 -27.14 68.07 -94.20
C HIS A 25 -27.49 68.76 -92.87
N THR A 26 -28.39 69.75 -92.85
CA THR A 26 -28.87 70.37 -91.60
C THR A 26 -29.69 69.40 -90.76
N GLU A 27 -30.58 68.59 -91.35
CA GLU A 27 -31.29 67.53 -90.64
C GLU A 27 -30.32 66.50 -90.02
N ARG A 28 -29.29 66.09 -90.76
CA ARG A 28 -28.25 65.21 -90.24
C ARG A 28 -27.47 65.86 -89.09
N LEU A 29 -27.18 67.16 -89.19
CA LEU A 29 -26.48 67.94 -88.18
C LEU A 29 -27.33 68.11 -86.91
N GLU A 30 -28.66 68.30 -87.04
CA GLU A 30 -29.58 68.30 -85.90
C GLU A 30 -29.75 66.92 -85.27
N LYS A 31 -29.88 65.86 -86.07
CA LYS A 31 -29.89 64.47 -85.57
C LYS A 31 -28.59 64.14 -84.82
N LEU A 32 -27.44 64.55 -85.33
CA LEU A 32 -26.15 64.41 -84.63
C LEU A 32 -26.07 65.27 -83.35
N LYS A 33 -26.58 66.50 -83.35
CA LYS A 33 -26.69 67.32 -82.12
C LYS A 33 -27.61 66.68 -81.07
N ALA A 34 -28.73 66.12 -81.48
CA ALA A 34 -29.67 65.42 -80.59
C ALA A 34 -29.03 64.17 -79.99
N ASN A 35 -28.35 63.36 -80.81
CA ASN A 35 -27.58 62.20 -80.33
C ASN A 35 -26.48 62.64 -79.36
N VAL A 36 -25.60 63.59 -79.73
CA VAL A 36 -24.51 64.08 -78.85
C VAL A 36 -25.04 64.68 -77.54
N LYS A 37 -26.23 65.30 -77.53
CA LYS A 37 -26.88 65.74 -76.30
C LYS A 37 -27.34 64.54 -75.46
N TRP A 38 -28.01 63.57 -76.06
CA TRP A 38 -28.45 62.35 -75.37
C TRP A 38 -27.27 61.53 -74.83
N ASP A 39 -26.22 61.32 -75.63
CA ASP A 39 -24.97 60.68 -75.23
C ASP A 39 -24.34 61.39 -74.02
N LYS A 40 -24.34 62.73 -74.01
CA LYS A 40 -23.85 63.53 -72.88
C LYS A 40 -24.75 63.40 -71.64
N ASP A 41 -26.07 63.52 -71.81
CA ASP A 41 -27.03 63.42 -70.70
C ASP A 41 -26.98 62.00 -70.07
N VAL A 42 -26.78 60.96 -70.89
CA VAL A 42 -26.53 59.58 -70.46
C VAL A 42 -25.19 59.47 -69.73
N LEU A 43 -24.08 59.99 -70.29
CA LEU A 43 -22.76 59.96 -69.64
C LEU A 43 -22.80 60.62 -68.25
N LEU A 44 -23.43 61.78 -68.11
CA LEU A 44 -23.61 62.44 -66.81
C LEU A 44 -24.38 61.56 -65.81
N SER A 45 -25.43 60.85 -66.26
CA SER A 45 -26.15 59.92 -65.39
C SER A 45 -25.33 58.70 -64.96
N TRP A 46 -24.40 58.22 -65.81
CA TRP A 46 -23.44 57.17 -65.44
C TRP A 46 -22.35 57.70 -64.50
N GLU A 47 -21.81 58.89 -64.73
CA GLU A 47 -20.85 59.55 -63.83
C GLU A 47 -21.46 59.77 -62.43
N GLU A 48 -22.71 60.23 -62.35
CA GLU A 48 -23.46 60.35 -61.09
C GLU A 48 -23.65 59.01 -60.37
N ASN A 49 -24.00 57.95 -61.10
CA ASN A 49 -24.22 56.63 -60.49
C ASN A 49 -22.90 56.00 -60.02
N VAL A 50 -21.83 56.12 -60.81
CA VAL A 50 -20.48 55.72 -60.41
C VAL A 50 -20.00 56.52 -59.20
N ALA A 51 -20.34 57.81 -59.08
CA ALA A 51 -20.04 58.59 -57.87
C ALA A 51 -20.78 58.03 -56.64
N LYS A 52 -22.08 57.76 -56.75
CA LYS A 52 -22.90 57.19 -55.67
C LYS A 52 -22.42 55.79 -55.25
N ASP A 53 -22.10 54.92 -56.20
CA ASP A 53 -21.54 53.59 -55.92
C ASP A 53 -20.17 53.67 -55.24
N ASN A 54 -19.33 54.65 -55.60
CA ASN A 54 -18.06 54.93 -54.90
C ASN A 54 -18.29 55.45 -53.47
N GLU A 55 -19.29 56.30 -53.24
CA GLU A 55 -19.67 56.77 -51.89
C GLU A 55 -20.21 55.61 -51.02
N HIS A 56 -21.08 54.77 -51.57
CA HIS A 56 -21.58 53.57 -50.90
C HIS A 56 -20.46 52.56 -50.59
N THR A 57 -19.53 52.35 -51.52
CA THR A 57 -18.35 51.50 -51.31
C THR A 57 -17.44 52.06 -50.21
N GLN A 58 -17.23 53.38 -50.17
CA GLN A 58 -16.47 54.03 -49.08
C GLN A 58 -17.19 53.93 -47.73
N LEU A 59 -18.52 54.01 -47.69
CA LEU A 59 -19.30 53.86 -46.46
C LEU A 59 -19.22 52.41 -45.92
N LEU A 60 -19.38 51.41 -46.80
CA LEU A 60 -19.20 50.00 -46.45
C LEU A 60 -17.78 49.71 -45.96
N ALA A 61 -16.76 50.31 -46.58
CA ALA A 61 -15.38 50.18 -46.12
C ALA A 61 -15.14 50.79 -44.72
N ARG A 62 -15.83 51.89 -44.37
CA ARG A 62 -15.79 52.46 -43.01
C ARG A 62 -16.45 51.54 -42.00
N TYR A 63 -17.66 51.06 -42.27
CA TYR A 63 -18.36 50.13 -41.37
C TYR A 63 -17.56 48.82 -41.18
N ALA A 64 -16.94 48.28 -42.23
CA ALA A 64 -16.08 47.11 -42.11
C ALA A 64 -14.88 47.34 -41.16
N VAL A 65 -14.28 48.54 -41.16
CA VAL A 65 -13.19 48.90 -40.22
C VAL A 65 -13.72 49.14 -38.81
N GLU A 66 -14.91 49.73 -38.66
CA GLU A 66 -15.56 49.91 -37.35
C GLU A 66 -15.96 48.57 -36.72
N ASP A 67 -16.54 47.65 -37.50
CA ASP A 67 -16.87 46.28 -37.08
C ASP A 67 -15.61 45.46 -36.77
N GLU A 68 -14.55 45.56 -37.57
CA GLU A 68 -13.28 44.86 -37.29
C GLU A 68 -12.63 45.40 -36.00
N SER A 69 -12.70 46.71 -35.77
CA SER A 69 -12.26 47.36 -34.53
C SER A 69 -13.08 46.88 -33.33
N LYS A 70 -14.41 46.84 -33.45
CA LYS A 70 -15.30 46.39 -32.36
C LYS A 70 -15.17 44.89 -32.08
N SER A 71 -14.95 44.07 -33.11
CA SER A 71 -14.62 42.65 -32.99
C SER A 71 -13.33 42.44 -32.20
N LYS A 72 -12.26 43.19 -32.52
CA LYS A 72 -10.99 43.19 -31.77
C LYS A 72 -11.16 43.63 -30.31
N GLU A 73 -11.97 44.66 -30.05
CA GLU A 73 -12.29 45.11 -28.69
C GLU A 73 -13.01 44.01 -27.90
N LEU A 74 -14.06 43.42 -28.46
CA LEU A 74 -14.83 42.35 -27.83
C LEU A 74 -13.97 41.11 -27.59
N GLU A 75 -13.13 40.71 -28.53
CA GLU A 75 -12.20 39.59 -28.36
C GLU A 75 -11.18 39.85 -27.24
N LEU A 76 -10.64 41.08 -27.14
CA LEU A 76 -9.78 41.47 -26.01
C LEU A 76 -10.53 41.43 -24.66
N THR A 77 -11.81 41.79 -24.62
CA THR A 77 -12.61 41.62 -23.39
C THR A 77 -12.89 40.15 -23.08
N ARG A 78 -13.13 39.30 -24.09
CA ARG A 78 -13.31 37.85 -23.93
C ARG A 78 -12.08 37.21 -23.32
N VAL A 79 -10.90 37.48 -23.88
CA VAL A 79 -9.62 36.94 -23.39
C VAL A 79 -9.33 37.38 -21.95
N ARG A 80 -9.61 38.65 -21.60
CA ARG A 80 -9.47 39.13 -20.22
C ARG A 80 -10.41 38.41 -19.26
N LEU A 81 -11.70 38.30 -19.61
CA LEU A 81 -12.70 37.62 -18.78
C LEU A 81 -12.42 36.13 -18.61
N CYS A 82 -11.89 35.45 -19.64
CA CYS A 82 -11.42 34.06 -19.52
C CYS A 82 -10.27 33.95 -18.51
N ALA A 83 -9.23 34.79 -18.61
CA ALA A 83 -8.12 34.79 -17.66
C ALA A 83 -8.58 35.10 -16.22
N GLU A 84 -9.52 36.04 -16.05
CA GLU A 84 -10.15 36.37 -14.77
C GLU A 84 -11.00 35.23 -14.18
N VAL A 85 -11.58 34.38 -15.03
CA VAL A 85 -12.30 33.16 -14.60
C VAL A 85 -11.31 32.06 -14.24
N ASP A 86 -10.25 31.86 -15.01
CA ASP A 86 -9.20 30.87 -14.72
C ASP A 86 -8.44 31.18 -13.43
N GLU A 87 -8.14 32.45 -13.15
CA GLU A 87 -7.55 32.87 -11.88
C GLU A 87 -8.48 32.58 -10.69
N ARG A 88 -9.77 32.93 -10.81
CA ARG A 88 -10.77 32.62 -9.76
C ARG A 88 -10.97 31.12 -9.57
N ASN A 89 -10.93 30.31 -10.63
CA ASN A 89 -11.00 28.85 -10.56
C ASN A 89 -9.77 28.26 -9.88
N GLN A 90 -8.56 28.77 -10.13
CA GLN A 90 -7.33 28.36 -9.44
C GLN A 90 -7.38 28.72 -7.95
N LEU A 91 -7.82 29.94 -7.61
CA LEU A 91 -8.00 30.38 -6.22
C LEU A 91 -9.05 29.53 -5.49
N LEU A 92 -10.20 29.25 -6.12
CA LEU A 92 -11.25 28.38 -5.57
C LEU A 92 -10.74 26.96 -5.33
N THR A 93 -10.03 26.37 -6.32
CA THR A 93 -9.43 25.03 -6.21
C THR A 93 -8.43 24.96 -5.06
N LYS A 94 -7.61 26.01 -4.88
CA LYS A 94 -6.69 26.12 -3.74
C LYS A 94 -7.44 26.20 -2.41
N ILE A 95 -8.44 27.08 -2.29
CA ILE A 95 -9.22 27.25 -1.06
C ILE A 95 -9.93 25.95 -0.67
N ILE A 96 -10.48 25.20 -1.64
CA ILE A 96 -11.07 23.87 -1.40
C ILE A 96 -10.00 22.92 -0.84
N GLY A 97 -8.82 22.82 -1.48
CA GLY A 97 -7.73 21.97 -1.01
C GLY A 97 -7.24 22.35 0.40
N ASP A 98 -7.11 23.64 0.69
CA ASP A 98 -6.74 24.18 2.00
C ASP A 98 -7.82 23.80 3.06
N VAL A 99 -9.11 23.98 2.76
CA VAL A 99 -10.23 23.60 3.65
C VAL A 99 -10.27 22.10 3.91
N GLU A 100 -10.23 21.26 2.88
CA GLU A 100 -10.20 19.80 3.07
C GLU A 100 -8.97 19.34 3.88
N SER A 101 -7.84 20.05 3.77
CA SER A 101 -6.65 19.75 4.58
C SER A 101 -6.89 20.04 6.06
N LEU A 102 -7.55 21.16 6.37
CA LEU A 102 -7.92 21.56 7.74
C LEU A 102 -8.96 20.61 8.33
N GLU A 103 -9.96 20.18 7.55
CA GLU A 103 -10.94 19.18 7.97
C GLU A 103 -10.26 17.85 8.34
N ARG A 104 -9.35 17.35 7.50
CA ARG A 104 -8.57 16.12 7.79
C ARG A 104 -7.70 16.27 9.04
N VAL A 105 -7.15 17.45 9.31
CA VAL A 105 -6.39 17.75 10.54
C VAL A 105 -7.30 17.81 11.76
N LEU A 106 -8.47 18.46 11.66
CA LEU A 106 -9.47 18.52 12.74
C LEU A 106 -9.98 17.11 13.09
N ASP A 107 -10.30 16.30 12.08
CA ASP A 107 -10.83 14.95 12.26
C ASP A 107 -9.78 14.00 12.89
N ARG A 108 -8.51 14.14 12.50
CA ARG A 108 -7.38 13.45 13.15
C ARG A 108 -7.18 13.94 14.59
N THR A 109 -7.26 15.25 14.83
CA THR A 109 -7.11 15.85 16.15
C THR A 109 -8.23 15.41 17.10
N ALA A 110 -9.47 15.35 16.63
CA ALA A 110 -10.62 14.84 17.37
C ALA A 110 -10.47 13.34 17.72
N LYS A 111 -9.90 12.52 16.83
CA LYS A 111 -9.55 11.12 17.12
C LYS A 111 -8.48 11.02 18.21
N MET A 112 -7.41 11.81 18.14
CA MET A 112 -6.36 11.87 19.17
C MET A 112 -6.92 12.32 20.54
N PHE A 113 -7.81 13.32 20.57
CA PHE A 113 -8.46 13.76 21.81
C PHE A 113 -9.33 12.67 22.45
N ARG A 114 -10.11 11.91 21.66
CA ARG A 114 -10.92 10.79 22.18
C ARG A 114 -10.02 9.68 22.74
N GLN A 115 -8.92 9.36 22.05
CA GLN A 115 -7.93 8.40 22.53
C GLN A 115 -7.31 8.85 23.86
N ALA A 116 -6.73 10.06 23.91
CA ALA A 116 -6.10 10.59 25.11
C ALA A 116 -7.09 10.70 26.30
N HIS A 117 -8.37 11.00 26.04
CA HIS A 117 -9.39 11.00 27.09
C HIS A 117 -9.68 9.59 27.62
N SER A 118 -9.72 8.58 26.74
CA SER A 118 -9.87 7.17 27.13
C SER A 118 -8.66 6.66 27.92
N GLU A 119 -7.45 6.99 27.48
CA GLU A 119 -6.19 6.66 28.18
C GLU A 119 -6.14 7.31 29.56
N ARG A 120 -6.52 8.60 29.67
CA ARG A 120 -6.65 9.31 30.95
C ARG A 120 -7.65 8.64 31.87
N GLN A 121 -8.82 8.22 31.36
CA GLN A 121 -9.85 7.59 32.18
C GLN A 121 -9.42 6.19 32.67
N GLU A 122 -8.69 5.44 31.84
CA GLU A 122 -8.10 4.16 32.23
C GLU A 122 -6.97 4.33 33.26
N PHE A 123 -6.12 5.36 33.11
CA PHE A 123 -5.10 5.71 34.10
C PHE A 123 -5.73 6.10 35.46
N ILE A 124 -6.81 6.88 35.45
CA ILE A 124 -7.56 7.21 36.67
C ILE A 124 -8.09 5.95 37.35
N SER A 125 -8.69 5.02 36.60
CA SER A 125 -9.19 3.76 37.18
C SER A 125 -8.06 2.86 37.73
N GLN A 126 -6.88 2.85 37.11
CA GLN A 126 -5.70 2.18 37.64
C GLN A 126 -5.16 2.86 38.92
N TRP A 127 -5.19 4.19 38.97
CA TRP A 127 -4.79 4.96 40.14
C TRP A 127 -5.76 4.76 41.31
N GLU A 128 -7.07 4.83 41.07
CA GLU A 128 -8.13 4.52 42.05
C GLU A 128 -7.97 3.11 42.64
N GLY A 129 -7.74 2.10 41.77
CA GLY A 129 -7.46 0.73 42.22
C GLY A 129 -6.15 0.61 43.01
N SER A 130 -5.12 1.40 42.67
CA SER A 130 -3.86 1.45 43.42
C SER A 130 -4.04 2.08 44.79
N VAL A 131 -4.85 3.14 44.91
CA VAL A 131 -5.22 3.78 46.18
C VAL A 131 -6.04 2.83 47.06
N GLN A 132 -6.97 2.03 46.49
CA GLN A 132 -7.68 0.98 47.22
C GLN A 132 -6.73 -0.10 47.76
N VAL A 133 -5.74 -0.54 46.97
CA VAL A 133 -4.72 -1.49 47.43
C VAL A 133 -3.81 -0.89 48.52
N LEU A 134 -3.50 0.41 48.47
CA LEU A 134 -2.78 1.09 49.55
C LEU A 134 -3.61 1.14 50.83
N HIS A 135 -4.88 1.54 50.78
CA HIS A 135 -5.76 1.54 51.95
C HIS A 135 -5.95 0.14 52.57
N GLN A 136 -6.05 -0.91 51.76
CA GLN A 136 -6.07 -2.28 52.27
C GLN A 136 -4.75 -2.62 52.98
N ARG A 137 -3.59 -2.28 52.39
CA ARG A 137 -2.29 -2.50 53.03
C ARG A 137 -2.11 -1.71 54.32
N ASP A 138 -2.59 -0.48 54.39
CA ASP A 138 -2.54 0.32 55.62
C ASP A 138 -3.39 -0.32 56.73
N TYR A 139 -4.58 -0.85 56.39
CA TYR A 139 -5.41 -1.64 57.30
C TYR A 139 -4.71 -2.94 57.75
N ASP A 140 -4.16 -3.71 56.80
CA ASP A 140 -3.41 -4.94 57.08
C ASP A 140 -2.22 -4.67 58.00
N ILE A 141 -1.44 -3.61 57.74
CA ILE A 141 -0.33 -3.16 58.59
C ILE A 141 -0.84 -2.80 59.99
N HIS A 142 -1.96 -2.08 60.09
CA HIS A 142 -2.52 -1.70 61.39
C HIS A 142 -2.96 -2.92 62.21
N SER A 143 -3.60 -3.90 61.56
CA SER A 143 -3.95 -5.20 62.15
C SER A 143 -2.70 -5.96 62.64
N ARG A 144 -1.66 -6.11 61.80
CA ARG A 144 -0.41 -6.80 62.22
C ARG A 144 0.35 -6.04 63.30
N VAL A 145 0.26 -4.71 63.37
CA VAL A 145 0.81 -3.92 64.50
C VAL A 145 0.03 -4.20 65.80
N GLN A 146 -1.29 -4.35 65.75
CA GLN A 146 -2.09 -4.76 66.90
C GLN A 146 -1.75 -6.20 67.33
N GLU A 147 -1.66 -7.15 66.40
CA GLU A 147 -1.22 -8.54 66.64
C GLU A 147 0.15 -8.59 67.34
N ILE A 148 1.15 -7.87 66.82
CA ILE A 148 2.48 -7.73 67.44
C ILE A 148 2.40 -7.13 68.86
N SER A 149 1.47 -6.20 69.10
CA SER A 149 1.27 -5.62 70.44
C SER A 149 0.69 -6.64 71.44
N MET A 150 -0.24 -7.49 71.00
CA MET A 150 -0.84 -8.56 71.79
C MET A 150 0.18 -9.66 72.10
N LEU A 151 0.91 -10.14 71.10
CA LEU A 151 1.99 -11.13 71.27
C LEU A 151 3.08 -10.61 72.23
N ARG A 152 3.43 -9.33 72.17
CA ARG A 152 4.33 -8.68 73.15
C ARG A 152 3.74 -8.61 74.56
N ALA A 153 2.42 -8.48 74.72
CA ALA A 153 1.77 -8.53 76.02
C ALA A 153 1.76 -9.95 76.60
N GLU A 154 1.46 -10.96 75.79
CA GLU A 154 1.48 -12.36 76.18
C GLU A 154 2.91 -12.83 76.54
N ALA A 155 3.91 -12.49 75.73
CA ALA A 155 5.32 -12.79 76.00
C ALA A 155 5.79 -12.20 77.34
N ARG A 156 5.32 -10.99 77.70
CA ARG A 156 5.60 -10.39 79.03
C ARG A 156 4.94 -11.18 80.18
N LYS A 157 3.69 -11.64 80.02
CA LYS A 157 3.03 -12.51 81.01
C LYS A 157 3.83 -13.81 81.21
N LYS A 158 4.19 -14.50 80.12
CA LYS A 158 4.97 -15.75 80.17
C LYS A 158 6.36 -15.56 80.77
N LEU A 159 7.03 -14.43 80.50
CA LEU A 159 8.31 -14.09 81.14
C LEU A 159 8.19 -13.87 82.65
N GLU A 160 7.12 -13.24 83.14
CA GLU A 160 6.95 -13.04 84.59
C GLU A 160 6.57 -14.35 85.30
N ILE A 161 5.72 -15.19 84.70
CA ILE A 161 5.45 -16.56 85.22
C ILE A 161 6.75 -17.38 85.33
N LEU A 162 7.62 -17.34 84.31
CA LEU A 162 8.93 -18.00 84.36
C LEU A 162 9.86 -17.39 85.43
N ARG A 163 9.72 -16.09 85.74
CA ARG A 163 10.46 -15.42 86.81
C ARG A 163 9.97 -15.85 88.20
N GLU A 164 8.67 -15.97 88.39
CA GLU A 164 8.02 -16.46 89.60
C GLU A 164 8.38 -17.93 89.85
N GLN A 165 8.21 -18.80 88.85
CA GLN A 165 8.65 -20.21 88.91
C GLN A 165 10.15 -20.32 89.21
N GLY A 166 10.97 -19.48 88.59
CA GLY A 166 12.42 -19.41 88.86
C GLY A 166 12.77 -18.92 90.27
N GLN A 167 11.94 -18.07 90.89
CA GLN A 167 12.08 -17.67 92.30
C GLN A 167 11.65 -18.82 93.22
N PHE A 168 10.49 -19.42 92.97
CA PHE A 168 9.98 -20.57 93.72
C PHE A 168 10.99 -21.73 93.74
N PHE A 169 11.53 -22.11 92.57
CA PHE A 169 12.56 -23.14 92.48
C PHE A 169 13.82 -22.82 93.30
N ARG A 170 14.28 -21.56 93.31
CA ARG A 170 15.42 -21.14 94.15
C ARG A 170 15.10 -21.21 95.65
N ASN A 171 13.86 -20.91 96.04
CA ASN A 171 13.41 -21.01 97.42
C ASN A 171 13.38 -22.49 97.86
N GLU A 172 12.79 -23.38 97.06
CA GLU A 172 12.78 -24.81 97.36
C GLU A 172 14.18 -25.46 97.35
N VAL A 173 15.08 -25.03 96.46
CA VAL A 173 16.49 -25.46 96.50
C VAL A 173 17.22 -25.00 97.77
N ASN A 174 16.79 -23.91 98.40
CA ASN A 174 17.35 -23.47 99.68
C ASN A 174 16.68 -24.18 100.88
N ASN A 175 15.36 -24.39 100.82
CA ASN A 175 14.59 -25.17 101.79
C ASN A 175 15.12 -26.63 101.90
N ASN A 176 15.39 -27.26 100.76
CA ASN A 176 16.00 -28.60 100.71
C ASN A 176 17.41 -28.62 101.34
N LYS A 177 18.25 -27.61 101.12
CA LYS A 177 19.57 -27.52 101.80
C LYS A 177 19.44 -27.31 103.31
N GLU A 178 18.45 -26.55 103.76
CA GLU A 178 18.22 -26.34 105.19
C GLU A 178 17.72 -27.63 105.85
N THR A 179 16.78 -28.35 105.23
CA THR A 179 16.32 -29.65 105.73
C THR A 179 17.41 -30.72 105.68
N GLU A 180 18.26 -30.77 104.64
CA GLU A 180 19.48 -31.61 104.60
C GLU A 180 20.44 -31.29 105.76
N ALA A 181 20.62 -30.01 106.11
CA ALA A 181 21.45 -29.59 107.23
C ALA A 181 20.82 -29.97 108.59
N GLN A 182 19.50 -29.83 108.75
CA GLN A 182 18.77 -30.26 109.94
C GLN A 182 18.83 -31.79 110.12
N ILE A 183 18.61 -32.56 109.04
CA ILE A 183 18.79 -34.03 109.02
C ILE A 183 20.22 -34.39 109.42
N SER A 184 21.22 -33.70 108.87
CA SER A 184 22.64 -33.93 109.21
C SER A 184 22.96 -33.67 110.69
N LEU A 185 22.32 -32.68 111.32
CA LEU A 185 22.45 -32.41 112.75
C LEU A 185 21.76 -33.49 113.60
N ILE A 186 20.54 -33.88 113.24
CA ILE A 186 19.78 -34.94 113.92
C ILE A 186 20.54 -36.27 113.82
N THR A 187 21.04 -36.66 112.64
CA THR A 187 21.85 -37.87 112.45
C THR A 187 23.09 -37.87 113.34
N ARG A 188 23.81 -36.74 113.47
CA ARG A 188 24.95 -36.64 114.40
C ARG A 188 24.54 -36.82 115.86
N SER A 189 23.39 -36.30 116.28
CA SER A 189 22.87 -36.51 117.64
C SER A 189 22.43 -37.95 117.90
N ALA A 190 21.82 -38.61 116.91
CA ALA A 190 21.41 -40.00 116.98
C ALA A 190 22.61 -40.96 117.05
N ILE A 191 23.70 -40.67 116.31
CA ILE A 191 24.97 -41.42 116.41
C ILE A 191 25.53 -41.30 117.84
N ARG A 192 25.64 -40.08 118.38
CA ARG A 192 26.12 -39.87 119.76
C ARG A 192 25.28 -40.65 120.78
N LEU A 193 23.95 -40.52 120.74
CA LEU A 193 23.05 -41.24 121.64
C LEU A 193 23.20 -42.77 121.55
N ARG A 194 23.48 -43.30 120.36
CA ARG A 194 23.73 -44.73 120.17
C ARG A 194 25.09 -45.17 120.72
N ASP A 195 26.11 -44.33 120.58
CA ASP A 195 27.45 -44.62 121.10
C ASP A 195 27.47 -44.47 122.64
N ASP A 196 26.78 -43.46 123.20
CA ASP A 196 26.51 -43.31 124.64
C ASP A 196 25.79 -44.55 125.21
N TYR A 197 24.71 -45.00 124.54
CA TYR A 197 23.98 -46.22 124.90
C TYR A 197 24.86 -47.49 124.83
N SER A 198 25.76 -47.56 123.85
CA SER A 198 26.74 -48.65 123.72
C SER A 198 27.73 -48.67 124.89
N THR A 199 28.23 -47.50 125.32
CA THR A 199 29.10 -47.44 126.52
C THR A 199 28.35 -47.81 127.80
N LEU A 200 27.09 -47.40 127.95
CA LEU A 200 26.24 -47.81 129.08
C LEU A 200 26.03 -49.33 129.12
N LEU A 201 25.74 -49.97 127.98
CA LEU A 201 25.64 -51.43 127.89
C LEU A 201 26.94 -52.13 128.35
N ASN A 202 28.10 -51.67 127.88
CA ASN A 202 29.39 -52.25 128.31
C ASN A 202 29.57 -52.14 129.84
N THR A 203 29.24 -50.99 130.45
CA THR A 203 29.33 -50.85 131.92
C THR A 203 28.34 -51.74 132.69
N ILE A 204 27.19 -52.08 132.08
CA ILE A 204 26.23 -53.03 132.68
C ILE A 204 26.79 -54.46 132.62
N ASP A 205 27.43 -54.87 131.52
CA ASP A 205 28.07 -56.18 131.39
C ASP A 205 29.29 -56.33 132.30
N GLU A 206 30.07 -55.26 132.49
CA GLU A 206 31.17 -55.18 133.48
C GLU A 206 30.64 -55.37 134.91
N LEU A 207 29.66 -54.55 135.34
CA LEU A 207 29.05 -54.65 136.68
C LEU A 207 28.35 -56.00 136.92
N THR A 208 27.73 -56.58 135.89
CA THR A 208 27.13 -57.92 135.95
C THR A 208 28.20 -58.99 136.13
N SER A 209 29.35 -58.84 135.48
CA SER A 209 30.51 -59.73 135.63
C SER A 209 31.11 -59.63 137.04
N GLU A 210 31.29 -58.42 137.58
CA GLU A 210 31.73 -58.20 138.96
C GLU A 210 30.77 -58.85 139.97
N LEU A 211 29.47 -58.57 139.86
CA LEU A 211 28.44 -59.14 140.72
C LEU A 211 28.43 -60.69 140.64
N GLY A 212 28.65 -61.24 139.45
CA GLY A 212 28.85 -62.68 139.25
C GLY A 212 30.11 -63.25 139.94
N THR A 213 31.20 -62.49 140.06
CA THR A 213 32.36 -62.91 140.87
C THR A 213 32.07 -62.84 142.38
N MET A 214 31.37 -61.81 142.84
CA MET A 214 30.98 -61.65 144.25
C MET A 214 30.00 -62.74 144.72
N GLN A 215 29.09 -63.18 143.86
CA GLN A 215 28.24 -64.35 144.15
C GLN A 215 29.04 -65.66 144.31
N ARG A 216 30.09 -65.86 143.51
CA ARG A 216 30.97 -67.05 143.60
C ARG A 216 31.81 -67.05 144.89
N THR A 217 32.33 -65.89 145.31
CA THR A 217 33.09 -65.78 146.58
C THR A 217 32.18 -65.92 147.80
N LEU A 218 30.96 -65.36 147.76
CA LEU A 218 29.97 -65.53 148.83
C LEU A 218 29.50 -66.99 148.98
N THR A 219 29.22 -67.68 147.88
CA THR A 219 28.84 -69.11 147.92
C THR A 219 29.99 -70.01 148.39
N GLY A 220 31.23 -69.74 147.95
CA GLY A 220 32.42 -70.45 148.44
C GLY A 220 32.68 -70.28 149.94
N THR A 221 32.53 -69.06 150.47
CA THR A 221 32.69 -68.79 151.91
C THR A 221 31.55 -69.39 152.75
N ALA A 222 30.31 -69.37 152.26
CA ALA A 222 29.19 -70.05 152.89
C ALA A 222 29.41 -71.58 152.99
N LEU A 223 29.92 -72.21 151.93
CA LEU A 223 30.26 -73.63 151.92
C LEU A 223 31.37 -73.97 152.94
N HIS A 224 32.38 -73.10 153.07
CA HIS A 224 33.42 -73.28 154.09
C HIS A 224 32.84 -73.21 155.52
N LEU A 225 31.93 -72.25 155.79
CA LEU A 225 31.29 -72.10 157.10
C LEU A 225 30.49 -73.35 157.51
N GLU A 226 29.75 -73.95 156.57
CA GLU A 226 28.93 -75.13 156.86
C GLU A 226 29.79 -76.39 157.11
N ASN A 227 30.92 -76.53 156.40
CA ASN A 227 31.90 -77.58 156.69
C ASN A 227 32.51 -77.47 158.10
N GLN A 228 32.72 -76.25 158.62
CA GLN A 228 33.18 -76.04 160.00
C GLN A 228 32.08 -76.37 161.03
N ARG A 229 30.80 -76.06 160.73
CA ARG A 229 29.64 -76.45 161.55
C ARG A 229 29.49 -77.97 161.66
N GLN A 230 29.63 -78.69 160.54
CA GLN A 230 29.64 -80.15 160.48
C GLN A 230 30.72 -80.73 161.43
N ARG A 231 31.97 -80.25 161.34
CA ARG A 231 33.06 -80.64 162.25
C ARG A 231 32.72 -80.42 163.74
N LYS A 232 32.16 -79.26 164.09
CA LYS A 232 31.74 -78.96 165.48
C LYS A 232 30.69 -79.95 165.99
N LYS A 233 29.75 -80.38 165.13
CA LYS A 233 28.68 -81.33 165.49
C LYS A 233 29.23 -82.72 165.80
N VAL A 234 30.23 -83.20 165.06
CA VAL A 234 30.90 -84.50 165.33
C VAL A 234 31.60 -84.49 166.70
N LEU A 235 32.37 -83.44 167.00
CA LEU A 235 33.09 -83.32 168.27
C LEU A 235 32.16 -83.21 169.50
N ALA A 236 30.96 -82.66 169.34
CA ALA A 236 29.97 -82.61 170.42
C ALA A 236 29.47 -84.01 170.82
N ASN A 237 29.26 -84.90 169.85
CA ASN A 237 28.70 -86.24 170.09
C ASN A 237 29.67 -87.16 170.85
N ASP A 238 30.98 -87.12 170.53
CA ASP A 238 32.00 -87.94 171.21
C ASP A 238 32.13 -87.59 172.70
N ASN A 239 31.89 -86.32 173.06
CA ASN A 239 31.92 -85.85 174.44
C ASN A 239 30.73 -86.39 175.27
N VAL A 240 29.55 -86.51 174.64
CA VAL A 240 28.35 -87.12 175.26
C VAL A 240 28.55 -88.61 175.54
N ALA A 241 29.20 -89.34 174.62
CA ALA A 241 29.49 -90.77 174.80
C ALA A 241 30.34 -91.02 176.06
N LYS A 242 31.40 -90.23 176.27
CA LYS A 242 32.29 -90.32 177.44
C LYS A 242 31.60 -89.94 178.75
N HIS A 243 30.67 -88.99 178.71
CA HIS A 243 29.87 -88.61 179.89
C HIS A 243 28.94 -89.73 180.39
N ASN A 244 28.36 -90.52 179.48
CA ASN A 244 27.43 -91.59 179.85
C ASN A 244 28.12 -92.76 180.56
N HIS A 245 29.33 -93.15 180.12
CA HIS A 245 30.07 -94.27 180.73
C HIS A 245 30.44 -94.03 182.21
N ILE A 246 30.58 -92.75 182.62
CA ILE A 246 30.83 -92.38 184.03
C ILE A 246 29.59 -92.59 184.90
N LYS A 247 28.37 -92.47 184.36
CA LYS A 247 27.12 -92.66 185.11
C LYS A 247 26.88 -94.12 185.50
N GLU A 248 27.16 -95.05 184.59
CA GLU A 248 26.96 -96.50 184.80
C GLU A 248 27.69 -97.01 186.05
N LEU A 249 28.90 -96.49 186.30
CA LEU A 249 29.71 -96.84 187.48
C LEU A 249 29.15 -96.28 188.80
N VAL A 250 28.38 -95.19 188.77
CA VAL A 250 27.73 -94.61 189.96
C VAL A 250 26.49 -95.41 190.35
N GLU A 251 25.71 -95.89 189.39
CA GLU A 251 24.48 -96.67 189.64
C GLU A 251 24.71 -98.03 190.31
N VAL A 252 25.94 -98.57 190.25
CA VAL A 252 26.32 -99.80 190.97
C VAL A 252 26.50 -99.52 192.47
N VAL A 253 26.96 -98.32 192.84
CA VAL A 253 27.13 -97.90 194.24
C VAL A 253 25.79 -97.47 194.87
N GLN A 254 24.84 -97.00 194.08
CA GLN A 254 23.50 -96.64 194.55
C GLN A 254 22.67 -97.87 194.96
N ARG A 255 22.71 -98.94 194.15
CA ARG A 255 21.93 -100.17 194.34
C ARG A 255 22.22 -100.94 195.64
N THR A 256 23.33 -100.69 196.32
CA THR A 256 23.63 -101.29 197.64
C THR A 256 23.03 -100.53 198.82
N LYS A 257 22.53 -99.30 198.63
CA LYS A 257 21.86 -98.50 199.67
C LYS A 257 20.36 -98.70 199.73
N GLU A 258 19.70 -98.86 198.58
CA GLU A 258 18.23 -98.86 198.48
C GLU A 258 17.58 -100.17 198.97
N ARG A 259 18.37 -101.23 199.17
CA ARG A 259 17.94 -102.51 199.78
C ARG A 259 17.60 -102.42 201.29
N LEU A 260 17.66 -101.23 201.90
CA LEU A 260 17.41 -101.01 203.34
C LEU A 260 16.10 -100.26 203.66
N ALA A 261 15.35 -99.77 202.65
CA ALA A 261 14.48 -98.60 202.85
C ALA A 261 12.94 -98.80 202.77
N GLN A 262 12.41 -99.99 202.48
CA GLN A 262 10.95 -100.18 202.47
C GLN A 262 10.48 -101.62 202.75
N VAL A 263 9.78 -101.78 203.89
CA VAL A 263 9.02 -102.96 204.35
C VAL A 263 7.76 -102.40 205.07
N THR A 264 6.61 -103.08 204.98
CA THR A 264 5.23 -102.62 205.36
C THR A 264 4.65 -101.51 204.46
N ASP A 265 3.33 -101.42 204.18
CA ASP A 265 2.13 -102.20 204.58
C ASP A 265 1.11 -102.21 203.38
N ARG A 266 0.50 -103.33 202.95
CA ARG A 266 -0.85 -103.89 203.28
C ARG A 266 -2.10 -103.10 202.81
N THR A 267 -3.31 -103.67 202.58
CA THR A 267 -3.86 -104.88 201.87
C THR A 267 -5.41 -104.91 202.03
N MET A 268 -6.10 -105.94 201.49
CA MET A 268 -7.52 -106.36 201.70
C MET A 268 -8.57 -105.68 200.80
N SER A 269 -9.67 -106.32 200.37
CA SER A 269 -10.05 -107.76 200.24
C SER A 269 -11.28 -107.91 199.30
N ALA A 270 -11.75 -109.14 199.01
CA ALA A 270 -12.99 -109.43 198.29
C ALA A 270 -13.69 -110.70 198.82
N ALA A 271 -14.98 -110.62 199.17
CA ALA A 271 -15.72 -111.74 199.77
C ALA A 271 -17.24 -111.85 199.46
N GLU A 272 -17.90 -110.79 198.96
CA GLU A 272 -19.35 -110.82 198.69
C GLU A 272 -19.63 -111.04 197.19
N ARG A 273 -20.53 -111.98 196.89
CA ARG A 273 -20.65 -112.57 195.54
C ARG A 273 -22.10 -112.88 195.15
N ALA A 274 -22.36 -112.77 193.86
CA ALA A 274 -23.27 -113.62 193.07
C ALA A 274 -24.79 -113.58 193.31
N GLN A 275 -25.35 -112.98 194.37
CA GLN A 275 -26.82 -113.01 194.58
C GLN A 275 -27.62 -111.92 193.80
N HIS A 276 -26.94 -110.97 193.13
CA HIS A 276 -27.59 -109.83 192.44
C HIS A 276 -27.65 -109.98 190.89
N LEU A 277 -27.04 -111.02 190.30
CA LEU A 277 -26.91 -111.14 188.84
C LEU A 277 -28.12 -111.80 188.15
N GLU A 278 -28.97 -112.51 188.89
CA GLU A 278 -30.03 -113.34 188.31
C GLU A 278 -31.31 -112.56 187.94
N GLU A 279 -31.49 -111.35 188.46
CA GLU A 279 -32.60 -110.46 188.09
C GLU A 279 -32.35 -109.67 186.79
N MET A 280 -31.08 -109.39 186.45
CA MET A 280 -30.74 -108.60 185.25
C MET A 280 -31.14 -109.29 183.94
N ILE A 281 -30.98 -110.61 183.86
CA ILE A 281 -31.12 -111.38 182.60
C ILE A 281 -32.52 -111.25 181.99
N LYS A 282 -33.57 -111.14 182.84
CA LYS A 282 -34.98 -110.98 182.40
C LYS A 282 -35.31 -109.64 181.73
N CYS A 283 -34.39 -108.67 181.73
CA CYS A 283 -34.60 -107.39 181.05
C CYS A 283 -34.10 -107.42 179.60
N GLU A 284 -32.94 -108.04 179.35
CA GLU A 284 -32.28 -108.09 178.03
C GLU A 284 -33.14 -108.74 176.93
N GLU A 285 -33.83 -109.84 177.26
CA GLU A 285 -34.59 -110.65 176.28
C GLU A 285 -35.67 -109.85 175.52
N LYS A 286 -36.26 -108.83 176.15
CA LYS A 286 -37.30 -107.98 175.53
C LYS A 286 -36.77 -107.01 174.49
N THR A 287 -35.47 -106.70 174.52
CA THR A 287 -34.84 -105.72 173.64
C THR A 287 -34.54 -106.26 172.25
N ILE A 288 -34.35 -107.59 172.13
CA ILE A 288 -33.93 -108.26 170.90
C ILE A 288 -35.05 -108.29 169.84
N ASP A 289 -36.30 -108.52 170.27
CA ASP A 289 -37.44 -108.75 169.37
C ASP A 289 -37.82 -107.49 168.56
N ILE A 290 -37.56 -106.31 169.12
CA ILE A 290 -37.78 -105.00 168.47
C ILE A 290 -36.81 -104.82 167.29
N LEU A 291 -35.54 -105.15 167.48
CA LEU A 291 -34.47 -104.96 166.48
C LEU A 291 -34.67 -105.85 165.23
N LEU A 292 -35.27 -107.03 165.40
CA LEU A 292 -35.65 -107.94 164.30
C LEU A 292 -36.80 -107.41 163.44
N GLN A 293 -37.61 -106.49 163.96
CA GLN A 293 -38.72 -105.90 163.20
C GLN A 293 -38.28 -104.71 162.34
N ASP A 294 -37.31 -103.92 162.80
CA ASP A 294 -36.81 -102.75 162.07
C ASP A 294 -35.80 -103.10 160.96
N THR A 295 -34.99 -104.15 161.15
CA THR A 295 -34.09 -104.67 160.09
C THR A 295 -34.84 -105.04 158.80
N ARG A 296 -36.06 -105.61 158.92
CA ARG A 296 -36.91 -105.92 157.76
C ARG A 296 -37.37 -104.66 157.03
N LYS A 297 -37.83 -103.64 157.76
CA LYS A 297 -38.28 -102.33 157.21
C LYS A 297 -37.16 -101.58 156.49
N LEU A 298 -35.91 -101.77 156.92
CA LEU A 298 -34.73 -101.18 156.27
C LEU A 298 -34.38 -101.91 154.97
N SER A 299 -34.48 -103.23 154.92
CA SER A 299 -34.20 -104.04 153.72
C SER A 299 -35.10 -103.65 152.54
N ASP A 300 -36.41 -103.51 152.75
CA ASP A 300 -37.37 -103.15 151.69
C ASP A 300 -37.14 -101.73 151.14
N LYS A 301 -36.68 -100.80 151.98
CA LYS A 301 -36.30 -99.45 151.55
C LYS A 301 -35.04 -99.49 150.68
N LEU A 302 -34.02 -100.23 151.12
CA LEU A 302 -32.73 -100.34 150.44
C LEU A 302 -32.90 -100.89 149.02
N PHE A 303 -33.73 -101.93 148.84
CA PHE A 303 -34.03 -102.48 147.52
C PHE A 303 -34.67 -101.45 146.57
N LYS A 304 -35.66 -100.66 147.05
CA LYS A 304 -36.32 -99.62 146.24
C LYS A 304 -35.33 -98.53 145.82
N THR A 305 -34.55 -97.99 146.76
CA THR A 305 -33.53 -96.98 146.46
C THR A 305 -32.45 -97.48 145.50
N GLN A 306 -32.12 -98.78 145.55
CA GLN A 306 -31.15 -99.39 144.63
C GLN A 306 -31.71 -99.51 143.20
N GLN A 307 -33.02 -99.74 143.04
CA GLN A 307 -33.67 -99.78 141.74
C GLN A 307 -33.83 -98.37 141.14
N GLU A 308 -34.24 -97.39 141.95
CA GLU A 308 -34.28 -95.96 141.57
C GLU A 308 -32.90 -95.46 141.11
N LEU A 309 -31.83 -95.82 141.84
CA LEU A 309 -30.44 -95.49 141.49
C LEU A 309 -29.93 -96.21 140.23
N SER A 310 -30.46 -97.41 139.91
CA SER A 310 -30.20 -98.09 138.63
C SER A 310 -30.75 -97.29 137.46
N ASP A 311 -31.97 -96.78 137.58
CA ASP A 311 -32.68 -96.17 136.46
C ASP A 311 -32.24 -94.71 136.22
N LEU A 312 -31.89 -93.99 137.29
CA LEU A 312 -31.19 -92.70 137.18
C LEU A 312 -29.84 -92.82 136.44
N LYS A 313 -29.05 -93.87 136.70
CA LYS A 313 -27.78 -94.10 135.98
C LYS A 313 -27.93 -94.39 134.49
N LYS A 314 -29.07 -94.95 134.06
CA LYS A 314 -29.37 -95.14 132.64
C LYS A 314 -29.69 -93.81 131.96
N GLN A 315 -30.40 -92.92 132.66
CA GLN A 315 -30.68 -91.55 132.21
C GLN A 315 -29.39 -90.71 132.15
N GLU A 316 -28.50 -90.86 133.14
CA GLU A 316 -27.18 -90.23 133.18
C GLU A 316 -26.32 -90.59 131.96
N GLU A 317 -26.14 -91.89 131.66
CA GLU A 317 -25.36 -92.31 130.48
C GLU A 317 -26.03 -91.88 129.17
N GLN A 318 -27.37 -91.95 129.06
CA GLN A 318 -28.07 -91.51 127.86
C GLN A 318 -27.90 -90.00 127.61
N HIS A 319 -28.04 -89.16 128.62
CA HIS A 319 -27.75 -87.73 128.50
C HIS A 319 -26.26 -87.47 128.22
N HIS A 320 -25.34 -88.28 128.74
CA HIS A 320 -23.92 -88.20 128.37
C HIS A 320 -23.65 -88.58 126.90
N ILE A 321 -24.46 -89.44 126.28
CA ILE A 321 -24.39 -89.72 124.84
C ILE A 321 -24.98 -88.55 124.04
N GLU A 322 -26.13 -88.01 124.45
CA GLU A 322 -26.78 -86.85 123.81
C GLU A 322 -25.88 -85.60 123.84
N ILE A 323 -25.24 -85.30 124.97
CA ILE A 323 -24.27 -84.20 125.11
C ILE A 323 -23.08 -84.39 124.16
N ARG A 324 -22.47 -85.59 124.12
CA ARG A 324 -21.35 -85.89 123.20
C ARG A 324 -21.77 -85.76 121.73
N GLY A 325 -23.01 -86.10 121.39
CA GLY A 325 -23.61 -85.83 120.08
C GLY A 325 -23.64 -84.34 119.75
N LEU A 326 -24.30 -83.55 120.60
CA LEU A 326 -24.46 -82.09 120.43
C LEU A 326 -23.12 -81.34 120.42
N GLU A 327 -22.12 -81.78 121.18
CA GLU A 327 -20.77 -81.22 121.13
C GLU A 327 -20.08 -81.48 119.79
N SER A 328 -20.29 -82.66 119.20
CA SER A 328 -19.76 -82.98 117.87
C SER A 328 -20.45 -82.16 116.76
N GLU A 329 -21.78 -82.00 116.83
CA GLU A 329 -22.55 -81.16 115.89
C GLU A 329 -22.13 -79.69 115.99
N LYS A 330 -22.00 -79.16 117.21
CA LYS A 330 -21.49 -77.81 117.49
C LYS A 330 -20.10 -77.59 116.88
N SER A 331 -19.21 -78.57 116.96
CA SER A 331 -17.88 -78.52 116.34
C SER A 331 -17.96 -78.44 114.81
N VAL A 332 -18.81 -79.26 114.19
CA VAL A 332 -19.07 -79.22 112.74
C VAL A 332 -19.63 -77.86 112.30
N VAL A 333 -20.64 -77.34 113.01
CA VAL A 333 -21.24 -76.02 112.73
C VAL A 333 -20.21 -74.88 112.86
N LEU A 334 -19.38 -74.89 113.90
CA LEU A 334 -18.31 -73.90 114.07
C LEU A 334 -17.27 -73.97 112.92
N SER A 335 -16.92 -75.16 112.44
CA SER A 335 -16.04 -75.32 111.27
C SER A 335 -16.68 -74.77 109.98
N HIS A 336 -18.01 -74.85 109.87
CA HIS A 336 -18.77 -74.33 108.73
C HIS A 336 -18.87 -72.79 108.78
N ILE A 337 -19.05 -72.22 109.98
CA ILE A 337 -18.99 -70.76 110.21
C ILE A 337 -17.60 -70.23 109.86
N GLN A 338 -16.52 -70.87 110.30
CA GLN A 338 -15.15 -70.46 109.94
C GLN A 338 -14.88 -70.56 108.43
N ARG A 339 -15.39 -71.59 107.74
CA ARG A 339 -15.27 -71.71 106.28
C ARG A 339 -16.02 -70.60 105.54
N THR A 340 -17.27 -70.33 105.93
CA THR A 340 -18.10 -69.29 105.31
C THR A 340 -17.59 -67.87 105.63
N GLN A 341 -16.99 -67.63 106.80
CA GLN A 341 -16.30 -66.37 107.10
C GLN A 341 -15.08 -66.13 106.21
N LYS A 342 -14.26 -67.17 105.94
CA LYS A 342 -13.12 -67.06 105.01
C LYS A 342 -13.56 -66.79 103.58
N GLU A 343 -14.61 -67.48 103.12
CA GLU A 343 -15.20 -67.22 101.81
C GLU A 343 -15.71 -65.77 101.72
N LEU A 344 -16.40 -65.27 102.75
CA LEU A 344 -16.88 -63.89 102.81
C LEU A 344 -15.74 -62.85 102.76
N GLN A 345 -14.58 -63.14 103.35
CA GLN A 345 -13.40 -62.27 103.21
C GLN A 345 -12.86 -62.28 101.77
N TYR A 346 -12.69 -63.45 101.16
CA TYR A 346 -12.22 -63.59 99.79
C TYR A 346 -13.15 -62.91 98.77
N GLN A 347 -14.47 -63.04 98.93
CA GLN A 347 -15.46 -62.35 98.09
C GLN A 347 -15.39 -60.82 98.26
N ARG A 348 -15.10 -60.29 99.46
CA ARG A 348 -14.87 -58.86 99.68
C ARG A 348 -13.61 -58.34 98.99
N GLU A 349 -12.53 -59.12 98.99
CA GLU A 349 -11.30 -58.79 98.27
C GLU A 349 -11.53 -58.78 96.75
N ILE A 350 -12.31 -59.71 96.21
CA ILE A 350 -12.74 -59.70 94.80
C ILE A 350 -13.55 -58.44 94.49
N ILE A 351 -14.53 -58.09 95.32
CA ILE A 351 -15.37 -56.89 95.13
C ILE A 351 -14.51 -55.63 95.12
N TYR A 352 -13.63 -55.42 96.10
CA TYR A 352 -12.72 -54.27 96.15
C TYR A 352 -11.83 -54.15 94.90
N ASN A 353 -11.29 -55.27 94.40
CA ASN A 353 -10.50 -55.27 93.18
C ASN A 353 -11.33 -54.91 91.95
N LYS A 354 -12.61 -55.31 91.88
CA LYS A 354 -13.51 -54.94 90.77
C LYS A 354 -14.06 -53.51 90.87
N GLU A 355 -14.27 -52.98 92.07
CA GLU A 355 -14.56 -51.56 92.28
C GLU A 355 -13.37 -50.68 91.83
N PHE A 356 -12.14 -51.10 92.11
CA PHE A 356 -10.94 -50.40 91.64
C PHE A 356 -10.75 -50.50 90.11
N GLU A 357 -10.95 -51.68 89.51
CA GLU A 357 -10.96 -51.83 88.05
C GLU A 357 -12.04 -50.94 87.39
N ALA A 358 -13.23 -50.84 87.99
CA ALA A 358 -14.30 -49.97 87.51
C ALA A 358 -13.89 -48.49 87.55
N GLN A 359 -13.39 -47.98 88.69
CA GLN A 359 -12.93 -46.58 88.81
C GLN A 359 -11.82 -46.22 87.81
N MET A 360 -10.91 -47.14 87.52
CA MET A 360 -9.86 -46.96 86.51
C MET A 360 -10.43 -46.90 85.08
N ILE A 361 -11.47 -47.68 84.79
CA ILE A 361 -12.19 -47.65 83.51
C ILE A 361 -13.02 -46.36 83.40
N GLU A 362 -13.76 -45.97 84.43
CA GLU A 362 -14.55 -44.73 84.50
C GLU A 362 -13.67 -43.49 84.31
N SER A 363 -12.53 -43.42 85.00
CA SER A 363 -11.55 -42.33 84.83
C SER A 363 -11.02 -42.26 83.39
N ARG A 364 -10.73 -43.42 82.78
CA ARG A 364 -10.26 -43.50 81.39
C ARG A 364 -11.35 -43.14 80.38
N ILE A 365 -12.61 -43.50 80.63
CA ILE A 365 -13.76 -43.06 79.86
C ILE A 365 -13.91 -41.55 79.98
N GLY A 366 -13.87 -40.99 81.19
CA GLY A 366 -13.99 -39.56 81.42
C GLY A 366 -12.92 -38.72 80.73
N HIS A 367 -11.69 -39.24 80.64
CA HIS A 367 -10.62 -38.61 79.87
C HIS A 367 -10.84 -38.72 78.34
N LEU A 368 -11.27 -39.89 77.85
CA LEU A 368 -11.58 -40.12 76.43
C LEU A 368 -12.84 -39.38 75.92
N THR A 369 -13.84 -39.14 76.78
CA THR A 369 -15.02 -38.32 76.48
C THR A 369 -14.78 -36.83 76.75
N GLY A 370 -13.58 -36.45 77.19
CA GLY A 370 -13.22 -35.08 77.53
C GLY A 370 -14.01 -34.50 78.72
N THR A 371 -14.71 -35.31 79.51
CA THR A 371 -15.40 -34.83 80.73
C THR A 371 -14.44 -34.64 81.91
N GLY A 372 -13.22 -35.20 81.81
CA GLY A 372 -12.09 -35.00 82.73
C GLY A 372 -10.87 -34.37 82.04
N GLN A 373 -11.09 -33.34 81.23
CA GLN A 373 -10.06 -32.37 80.81
C GLN A 373 -10.22 -31.10 81.64
N ASP A 374 -9.12 -30.40 81.92
CA ASP A 374 -9.20 -29.10 82.60
C ASP A 374 -10.00 -28.10 81.77
N ALA A 375 -10.85 -27.32 82.45
CA ALA A 375 -11.71 -26.34 81.78
C ALA A 375 -10.90 -25.29 81.01
N GLU A 376 -9.72 -24.92 81.54
CA GLU A 376 -8.78 -24.00 80.87
C GLU A 376 -8.21 -24.59 79.57
N GLU A 377 -7.92 -25.91 79.52
CA GLU A 377 -7.47 -26.55 78.27
C GLU A 377 -8.57 -26.56 77.21
N LYS A 378 -9.83 -26.78 77.60
CA LYS A 378 -10.96 -26.69 76.66
C LYS A 378 -11.15 -25.27 76.16
N GLU A 379 -11.21 -24.28 77.04
CA GLU A 379 -11.38 -22.88 76.67
C GLU A 379 -10.21 -22.38 75.79
N ALA A 380 -8.99 -22.87 76.03
CA ALA A 380 -7.83 -22.59 75.17
C ALA A 380 -7.94 -23.23 73.78
N ASN A 381 -8.41 -24.48 73.69
CA ASN A 381 -8.63 -25.15 72.41
C ASN A 381 -9.78 -24.53 71.61
N GLU A 382 -10.90 -24.17 72.26
CA GLU A 382 -12.04 -23.49 71.64
C GLU A 382 -11.65 -22.10 71.11
N LYS A 383 -10.90 -21.31 71.88
CA LYS A 383 -10.29 -20.06 71.39
C LYS A 383 -9.37 -20.31 70.20
N LYS A 384 -8.56 -21.38 70.23
CA LYS A 384 -7.63 -21.66 69.14
C LYS A 384 -8.32 -22.12 67.86
N ILE A 385 -9.47 -22.78 67.96
CA ILE A 385 -10.36 -23.06 66.82
C ILE A 385 -10.89 -21.75 66.25
N ALA A 386 -11.45 -20.86 67.08
CA ALA A 386 -11.97 -19.57 66.63
C ALA A 386 -10.91 -18.69 65.93
N GLU A 387 -9.68 -18.62 66.47
CA GLU A 387 -8.55 -17.93 65.81
C GLU A 387 -8.23 -18.53 64.43
N LEU A 388 -8.25 -19.86 64.30
CA LEU A 388 -7.97 -20.55 63.04
C LEU A 388 -9.10 -20.38 62.02
N GLU A 389 -10.36 -20.31 62.48
CA GLU A 389 -11.51 -20.00 61.64
C GLU A 389 -11.48 -18.55 61.14
N GLU A 390 -11.12 -17.57 61.98
CA GLU A 390 -10.94 -16.17 61.56
C GLU A 390 -9.81 -16.03 60.52
N VAL A 391 -8.65 -16.67 60.76
CA VAL A 391 -7.54 -16.70 59.79
C VAL A 391 -7.93 -17.42 58.49
N LEU A 392 -8.72 -18.50 58.54
CA LEU A 392 -9.23 -19.19 57.35
C LEU A 392 -10.14 -18.26 56.53
N ASN A 393 -11.04 -17.53 57.19
CA ASN A 393 -11.92 -16.55 56.56
C ASN A 393 -11.14 -15.37 55.93
N GLU A 394 -10.09 -14.85 56.60
CA GLU A 394 -9.16 -13.89 55.98
C GLU A 394 -8.58 -14.46 54.67
N LYS A 395 -8.07 -15.70 54.71
CA LYS A 395 -7.37 -16.28 53.55
C LYS A 395 -8.34 -16.56 52.39
N MET A 396 -9.56 -17.03 52.68
CA MET A 396 -10.63 -17.16 51.70
C MET A 396 -10.95 -15.81 51.03
N ALA A 397 -11.15 -14.74 51.81
CA ALA A 397 -11.43 -13.41 51.25
C ALA A 397 -10.28 -12.90 50.35
N THR A 398 -9.02 -13.13 50.72
CA THR A 398 -7.87 -12.78 49.86
C THR A 398 -7.78 -13.65 48.60
N PHE A 399 -8.15 -14.93 48.68
CA PHE A 399 -8.17 -15.85 47.54
C PHE A 399 -9.26 -15.47 46.52
N ASP A 400 -10.46 -15.13 46.99
CA ASP A 400 -11.57 -14.70 46.14
C ASP A 400 -11.25 -13.37 45.45
N LEU A 401 -10.63 -12.42 46.16
CA LEU A 401 -10.15 -11.17 45.59
C LEU A 401 -9.12 -11.39 44.48
N LEU A 402 -8.11 -12.24 44.71
CA LEU A 402 -7.09 -12.57 43.72
C LEU A 402 -7.68 -13.32 42.51
N THR A 403 -8.64 -14.23 42.74
CA THR A 403 -9.35 -14.96 41.69
C THR A 403 -10.16 -14.00 40.81
N ALA A 404 -10.87 -13.04 41.41
CA ALA A 404 -11.58 -12.00 40.68
C ALA A 404 -10.64 -11.06 39.92
N GLN A 405 -9.46 -10.74 40.45
CA GLN A 405 -8.42 -9.97 39.75
C GLN A 405 -7.87 -10.74 38.53
N ASN A 406 -7.54 -12.02 38.69
CA ASN A 406 -7.08 -12.87 37.59
C ASN A 406 -8.13 -12.97 36.47
N GLN A 407 -9.40 -13.22 36.80
CA GLN A 407 -10.47 -13.24 35.80
C GLN A 407 -10.64 -11.88 35.08
N ARG A 408 -10.45 -10.75 35.77
CA ARG A 408 -10.44 -9.42 35.11
C ARG A 408 -9.26 -9.27 34.14
N LEU A 409 -8.07 -9.76 34.51
CA LEU A 409 -6.87 -9.74 33.66
C LEU A 409 -7.02 -10.68 32.44
N GLU A 410 -7.54 -11.89 32.60
CA GLU A 410 -7.84 -12.80 31.50
C GLU A 410 -8.86 -12.20 30.53
N ASN A 411 -9.96 -11.64 31.04
CA ASN A 411 -10.95 -10.95 30.22
C ASN A 411 -10.36 -9.74 29.47
N ARG A 412 -9.45 -8.98 30.11
CA ARG A 412 -8.72 -7.87 29.46
C ARG A 412 -7.78 -8.39 28.38
N MET A 413 -7.04 -9.47 28.63
CA MET A 413 -6.17 -10.12 27.66
C MET A 413 -6.96 -10.61 26.44
N GLN A 414 -8.07 -11.34 26.63
CA GLN A 414 -8.92 -11.80 25.54
C GLN A 414 -9.50 -10.66 24.69
N ARG A 415 -9.87 -9.52 25.32
CA ARG A 415 -10.31 -8.31 24.60
C ARG A 415 -9.18 -7.71 23.77
N LEU A 416 -7.97 -7.61 24.33
CA LEU A 416 -6.78 -7.11 23.62
C LEU A 416 -6.38 -8.03 22.45
N THR A 417 -6.38 -9.35 22.63
CA THR A 417 -6.13 -10.32 21.54
C THR A 417 -7.15 -10.18 20.42
N LYS A 418 -8.44 -10.04 20.75
CA LYS A 418 -9.51 -9.80 19.75
C LYS A 418 -9.30 -8.48 19.01
N ALA A 419 -9.03 -7.38 19.72
CA ALA A 419 -8.77 -6.07 19.12
C ALA A 419 -7.52 -6.10 18.20
N LEU A 420 -6.45 -6.78 18.61
CA LEU A 420 -5.23 -6.93 17.82
C LEU A 420 -5.47 -7.77 16.55
N SER A 421 -6.25 -8.86 16.64
CA SER A 421 -6.64 -9.67 15.48
C SER A 421 -7.56 -8.92 14.49
N ALA A 422 -8.42 -8.04 14.98
CA ALA A 422 -9.23 -7.16 14.14
C ALA A 422 -8.36 -6.11 13.45
N GLY A 423 -7.41 -5.50 14.17
CA GLY A 423 -6.44 -4.55 13.63
C GLY A 423 -5.51 -5.16 12.57
N SER A 424 -5.05 -6.40 12.74
CA SER A 424 -4.27 -7.08 11.70
C SER A 424 -5.11 -7.39 10.44
N ALA A 425 -6.36 -7.81 10.62
CA ALA A 425 -7.27 -8.06 9.50
C ALA A 425 -7.76 -6.78 8.79
N GLU A 426 -7.69 -5.61 9.44
CA GLU A 426 -7.88 -4.31 8.78
C GLU A 426 -6.61 -3.84 8.08
N LEU A 427 -5.44 -4.02 8.69
CA LEU A 427 -4.13 -3.72 8.08
C LEU A 427 -3.92 -4.49 6.78
N GLU A 428 -4.25 -5.78 6.74
CA GLU A 428 -4.18 -6.63 5.55
C GLU A 428 -5.05 -6.08 4.41
N LYS A 429 -6.34 -5.79 4.69
CA LYS A 429 -7.27 -5.16 3.74
C LYS A 429 -6.81 -3.77 3.25
N LEU A 430 -6.05 -3.03 4.06
CA LEU A 430 -5.46 -1.75 3.67
C LEU A 430 -4.20 -1.93 2.81
N VAL A 431 -3.42 -2.98 3.04
CA VAL A 431 -2.29 -3.39 2.19
C VAL A 431 -2.78 -3.83 0.80
N ASP A 432 -3.85 -4.63 0.73
CA ASP A 432 -4.47 -5.06 -0.53
C ASP A 432 -5.00 -3.86 -1.32
N LYS A 433 -5.83 -3.01 -0.69
CA LYS A 433 -6.36 -1.78 -1.32
C LYS A 433 -5.25 -0.84 -1.79
N ARG A 434 -4.13 -0.76 -1.07
CA ARG A 434 -2.95 0.01 -1.50
C ARG A 434 -2.35 -0.62 -2.76
N GLN A 435 -2.22 -1.95 -2.81
CA GLN A 435 -1.69 -2.66 -3.97
C GLN A 435 -2.57 -2.48 -5.21
N ASP A 436 -3.90 -2.58 -5.08
CA ASP A 436 -4.86 -2.28 -6.15
C ASP A 436 -4.68 -0.86 -6.70
N LYS A 437 -4.51 0.13 -5.82
CA LYS A 437 -4.30 1.53 -6.24
C LYS A 437 -2.94 1.76 -6.89
N ILE A 438 -1.90 1.04 -6.49
CA ILE A 438 -0.61 1.04 -7.19
C ILE A 438 -0.77 0.46 -8.60
N LEU A 439 -1.38 -0.72 -8.73
CA LEU A 439 -1.60 -1.39 -10.02
C LEU A 439 -2.45 -0.55 -10.98
N LEU A 440 -3.51 0.10 -10.49
CA LEU A 440 -4.33 1.04 -11.25
C LEU A 440 -3.52 2.27 -11.72
N THR A 441 -2.67 2.81 -10.85
CA THR A 441 -1.80 3.96 -11.17
C THR A 441 -0.77 3.60 -12.23
N ASP A 442 -0.11 2.45 -12.09
CA ASP A 442 0.85 1.93 -13.08
C ASP A 442 0.20 1.63 -14.43
N GLY A 443 -1.02 1.08 -14.44
CA GLY A 443 -1.82 0.88 -15.64
C GLY A 443 -2.14 2.20 -16.34
N GLY A 444 -2.62 3.19 -15.59
CA GLY A 444 -2.89 4.54 -16.09
C GLY A 444 -1.63 5.25 -16.62
N GLN A 445 -0.48 5.11 -15.95
CA GLN A 445 0.80 5.66 -16.45
C GLN A 445 1.25 4.99 -17.75
N LYS A 446 1.07 3.68 -17.90
CA LYS A 446 1.39 2.95 -19.14
C LYS A 446 0.48 3.40 -20.29
N GLN A 447 -0.82 3.50 -20.06
CA GLN A 447 -1.78 4.03 -21.04
C GLN A 447 -1.48 5.49 -21.43
N LEU A 448 -1.16 6.36 -20.45
CA LEU A 448 -0.78 7.75 -20.71
C LEU A 448 0.50 7.86 -21.56
N LYS A 449 1.48 6.97 -21.37
CA LYS A 449 2.68 6.91 -22.22
C LYS A 449 2.34 6.50 -23.65
N LEU A 450 1.51 5.47 -23.84
CA LEU A 450 1.05 5.04 -25.17
C LEU A 450 0.26 6.15 -25.88
N ASN A 451 -0.70 6.78 -25.19
CA ASN A 451 -1.50 7.87 -25.77
C ASN A 451 -0.66 9.10 -26.12
N LYS A 452 0.42 9.38 -25.37
CA LYS A 452 1.37 10.46 -25.72
C LYS A 452 2.15 10.15 -27.00
N VAL A 453 2.63 8.91 -27.17
CA VAL A 453 3.29 8.48 -28.41
C VAL A 453 2.30 8.55 -29.58
N HIS A 454 1.07 8.06 -29.41
CA HIS A 454 0.07 8.10 -30.47
C HIS A 454 -0.34 9.53 -30.86
N ASN A 455 -0.43 10.44 -29.89
CA ASN A 455 -0.66 11.86 -30.19
C ASN A 455 0.52 12.48 -30.98
N GLN A 456 1.76 12.09 -30.69
CA GLN A 456 2.93 12.52 -31.45
C GLN A 456 2.93 11.95 -32.87
N GLU A 457 2.53 10.69 -33.07
CA GLU A 457 2.31 10.09 -34.40
C GLU A 457 1.27 10.90 -35.18
N LYS A 458 0.13 11.25 -34.58
CA LYS A 458 -0.91 12.05 -35.23
C LYS A 458 -0.49 13.47 -35.55
N GLN A 459 0.30 14.12 -34.70
CA GLN A 459 0.91 15.41 -35.00
C GLN A 459 1.90 15.32 -36.18
N VAL A 460 2.62 14.21 -36.34
CA VAL A 460 3.49 13.99 -37.52
C VAL A 460 2.66 13.72 -38.78
N GLU A 461 1.59 12.92 -38.71
CA GLU A 461 0.65 12.72 -39.83
C GLU A 461 0.04 14.05 -40.29
N GLU A 462 -0.44 14.88 -39.35
CA GLU A 462 -1.03 16.20 -39.61
C GLU A 462 -0.02 17.14 -40.31
N ASN A 463 1.21 17.24 -39.79
CA ASN A 463 2.26 18.05 -40.43
C ASN A 463 2.61 17.56 -41.84
N ILE A 464 2.60 16.25 -42.10
CA ILE A 464 2.81 15.69 -43.44
C ILE A 464 1.64 16.05 -44.37
N LEU A 465 0.39 16.06 -43.88
CA LEU A 465 -0.77 16.50 -44.65
C LEU A 465 -0.72 18.00 -44.96
N LEU A 466 -0.38 18.85 -43.99
CA LEU A 466 -0.19 20.29 -44.19
C LEU A 466 0.91 20.57 -45.23
N LEU A 467 2.03 19.85 -45.20
CA LEU A 467 3.08 19.95 -46.22
C LEU A 467 2.61 19.52 -47.61
N ARG A 468 1.72 18.52 -47.73
CA ARG A 468 1.10 18.11 -49.00
C ARG A 468 0.11 19.15 -49.52
N VAL A 469 -0.71 19.75 -48.65
CA VAL A 469 -1.61 20.85 -49.00
C VAL A 469 -0.80 22.04 -49.52
N ALA A 470 0.22 22.48 -48.78
CA ALA A 470 1.10 23.57 -49.20
C ALA A 470 1.96 23.25 -50.45
N GLN A 471 2.08 21.98 -50.86
CA GLN A 471 2.64 21.61 -52.17
C GLN A 471 1.58 21.70 -53.27
N ALA A 472 0.36 21.21 -53.03
CA ALA A 472 -0.76 21.29 -53.97
C ALA A 472 -1.16 22.74 -54.27
N GLU A 473 -1.25 23.60 -53.25
CA GLU A 473 -1.53 25.04 -53.40
C GLU A 473 -0.48 25.73 -54.29
N ARG A 474 0.81 25.42 -54.09
CA ARG A 474 1.89 25.94 -54.94
C ARG A 474 1.82 25.41 -56.38
N ALA A 475 1.43 24.16 -56.58
CA ALA A 475 1.21 23.61 -57.91
C ALA A 475 0.02 24.29 -58.62
N ILE A 476 -1.11 24.48 -57.91
CA ILE A 476 -2.28 25.20 -58.41
C ILE A 476 -1.93 26.65 -58.77
N ALA A 477 -1.15 27.34 -57.93
CA ALA A 477 -0.66 28.69 -58.23
C ALA A 477 0.28 28.73 -59.45
N GLN A 478 1.12 27.71 -59.64
CA GLN A 478 1.97 27.60 -60.84
C GLN A 478 1.16 27.35 -62.12
N GLU A 479 0.15 26.47 -62.09
CA GLU A 479 -0.75 26.27 -63.24
C GLU A 479 -1.61 27.51 -63.51
N GLY A 480 -2.11 28.19 -62.47
CA GLY A 480 -2.84 29.46 -62.61
C GLY A 480 -1.98 30.55 -63.29
N ASN A 481 -0.72 30.68 -62.89
CA ASN A 481 0.23 31.59 -63.55
C ASN A 481 0.49 31.19 -65.01
N LYS A 482 0.66 29.90 -65.33
CA LYS A 482 0.80 29.41 -66.71
C LYS A 482 -0.43 29.75 -67.55
N VAL A 483 -1.62 29.43 -67.06
CA VAL A 483 -2.90 29.75 -67.73
C VAL A 483 -2.99 31.25 -68.00
N HIS A 484 -2.72 32.10 -67.00
CA HIS A 484 -2.71 33.54 -67.18
C HIS A 484 -1.70 34.01 -68.27
N THR A 485 -0.50 33.45 -68.31
CA THR A 485 0.47 33.77 -69.38
C THR A 485 0.03 33.29 -70.76
N LEU A 486 -0.64 32.14 -70.87
CA LEU A 486 -1.17 31.62 -72.14
C LEU A 486 -2.39 32.42 -72.62
N GLU A 487 -3.28 32.85 -71.71
CA GLU A 487 -4.39 33.74 -72.03
C GLU A 487 -3.89 35.11 -72.49
N LYS A 488 -2.88 35.66 -71.82
CA LYS A 488 -2.21 36.90 -72.26
C LYS A 488 -1.60 36.75 -73.65
N GLN A 489 -0.80 35.71 -73.89
CA GLN A 489 -0.20 35.44 -75.21
C GLN A 489 -1.26 35.23 -76.30
N LYS A 490 -2.37 34.56 -75.98
CA LYS A 490 -3.51 34.42 -76.89
C LYS A 490 -4.12 35.77 -77.23
N LEU A 491 -4.35 36.64 -76.26
CA LEU A 491 -4.90 37.99 -76.49
C LEU A 491 -3.95 38.87 -77.30
N GLU A 492 -2.64 38.78 -77.06
CA GLU A 492 -1.60 39.46 -77.85
C GLU A 492 -1.57 38.96 -79.31
N LEU A 493 -1.68 37.65 -79.53
CA LEU A 493 -1.78 37.04 -80.86
C LEU A 493 -3.10 37.39 -81.56
N ASP A 494 -4.24 37.36 -80.85
CA ASP A 494 -5.55 37.76 -81.39
C ASP A 494 -5.59 39.25 -81.74
N ALA A 495 -4.84 40.10 -81.03
CA ALA A 495 -4.66 41.52 -81.37
C ALA A 495 -3.80 41.68 -82.64
N ALA A 496 -2.59 41.12 -82.67
CA ALA A 496 -1.69 41.18 -83.82
C ALA A 496 -2.34 40.58 -85.10
N MET A 497 -3.14 39.52 -84.96
CA MET A 497 -3.89 38.92 -86.07
C MET A 497 -5.09 39.78 -86.53
N LYS A 498 -5.64 40.66 -85.69
CA LYS A 498 -6.63 41.68 -86.11
C LYS A 498 -5.94 42.83 -86.83
N GLU A 499 -4.85 43.36 -86.27
CA GLU A 499 -4.04 44.40 -86.89
C GLU A 499 -3.56 43.98 -88.29
N ARG A 500 -2.94 42.79 -88.40
CA ARG A 500 -2.46 42.27 -89.69
C ARG A 500 -3.58 42.03 -90.71
N LYS A 501 -4.80 41.70 -90.27
CA LYS A 501 -5.98 41.63 -91.16
C LYS A 501 -6.41 43.01 -91.66
N VAL A 502 -6.33 44.05 -90.82
CA VAL A 502 -6.60 45.44 -91.23
C VAL A 502 -5.53 45.93 -92.21
N GLU A 503 -4.25 45.70 -91.94
CA GLU A 503 -3.15 46.03 -92.87
C GLU A 503 -3.33 45.35 -94.24
N ILE A 504 -3.63 44.05 -94.26
CA ILE A 504 -3.89 43.30 -95.50
C ILE A 504 -5.14 43.84 -96.22
N GLY A 505 -6.16 44.29 -95.49
CA GLY A 505 -7.31 45.01 -96.03
C GLY A 505 -6.90 46.30 -96.75
N VAL A 506 -6.17 47.18 -96.07
CA VAL A 506 -5.67 48.45 -96.64
C VAL A 506 -4.77 48.21 -97.86
N HIS A 507 -3.86 47.23 -97.80
CA HIS A 507 -3.03 46.85 -98.96
C HIS A 507 -3.88 46.33 -100.14
N LYS A 508 -4.93 45.54 -99.87
CA LYS A 508 -5.85 45.04 -100.90
C LYS A 508 -6.66 46.17 -101.54
N ASP A 509 -7.08 47.16 -100.77
CA ASP A 509 -7.82 48.32 -101.27
C ASP A 509 -6.91 49.24 -102.10
N VAL A 510 -5.66 49.45 -101.68
CA VAL A 510 -4.63 50.13 -102.48
C VAL A 510 -4.38 49.40 -103.81
N LEU A 511 -4.25 48.07 -103.80
CA LEU A 511 -4.11 47.26 -105.02
C LEU A 511 -5.37 47.33 -105.91
N PHE A 512 -6.56 47.45 -105.33
CA PHE A 512 -7.80 47.65 -106.09
C PHE A 512 -7.84 49.03 -106.77
N ILE A 513 -7.40 50.09 -106.08
CA ILE A 513 -7.24 51.44 -106.65
C ILE A 513 -6.20 51.42 -107.77
N GLN A 514 -5.01 50.83 -107.56
CA GLN A 514 -3.98 50.69 -108.59
C GLN A 514 -4.50 49.94 -109.82
N LYS A 515 -5.23 48.83 -109.63
CA LYS A 515 -5.88 48.08 -110.73
C LYS A 515 -6.90 48.94 -111.48
N ARG A 516 -7.65 49.80 -110.79
CA ARG A 516 -8.61 50.72 -111.41
C ARG A 516 -7.89 51.76 -112.27
N ASN A 517 -6.87 52.42 -111.72
CA ASN A 517 -6.05 53.40 -112.41
C ASN A 517 -5.38 52.79 -113.67
N LEU A 518 -4.78 51.60 -113.57
CA LEU A 518 -4.21 50.88 -114.72
C LEU A 518 -5.27 50.52 -115.79
N SER A 519 -6.53 50.32 -115.40
CA SER A 519 -7.64 50.11 -116.34
C SER A 519 -8.12 51.42 -117.00
N GLU A 520 -8.01 52.54 -116.29
CA GLU A 520 -8.25 53.90 -116.82
C GLU A 520 -7.14 54.28 -117.81
N GLU A 521 -5.86 54.10 -117.44
CA GLU A 521 -4.69 54.27 -118.31
C GLU A 521 -4.76 53.40 -119.57
N LYS A 522 -5.10 52.11 -119.43
CA LYS A 522 -5.34 51.22 -120.58
C LYS A 522 -6.44 51.75 -121.50
N SER A 523 -7.50 52.34 -120.92
CA SER A 523 -8.60 52.91 -121.70
C SER A 523 -8.20 54.19 -122.44
N HIS A 524 -7.35 55.02 -121.82
CA HIS A 524 -6.71 56.16 -122.47
C HIS A 524 -5.81 55.71 -123.63
N LEU A 525 -4.90 54.75 -123.43
CA LEU A 525 -4.04 54.23 -124.49
C LEU A 525 -4.83 53.63 -125.67
N ILE A 526 -5.97 52.98 -125.41
CA ILE A 526 -6.89 52.50 -126.46
C ILE A 526 -7.55 53.67 -127.22
N ALA A 527 -7.83 54.80 -126.56
CA ALA A 527 -8.32 56.00 -127.24
C ALA A 527 -7.24 56.67 -128.09
N ASP A 528 -6.00 56.76 -127.58
CA ASP A 528 -4.85 57.33 -128.30
C ASP A 528 -4.47 56.49 -129.53
N ILE A 529 -4.49 55.16 -129.42
CA ILE A 529 -4.33 54.24 -130.56
C ILE A 529 -5.40 54.52 -131.62
N LYS A 530 -6.68 54.62 -131.25
CA LYS A 530 -7.77 54.95 -132.18
C LYS A 530 -7.62 56.33 -132.82
N ALA A 531 -7.08 57.31 -132.10
CA ALA A 531 -6.74 58.63 -132.64
C ALA A 531 -5.61 58.53 -133.68
N CYS A 532 -4.61 57.67 -133.44
CA CYS A 532 -3.53 57.39 -134.38
C CYS A 532 -4.02 56.63 -135.63
N GLU A 533 -4.88 55.63 -135.47
CA GLU A 533 -5.55 54.90 -136.56
C GLU A 533 -6.38 55.84 -137.44
N LEU A 534 -7.18 56.73 -136.83
CA LEU A 534 -7.89 57.80 -137.54
C LEU A 534 -6.91 58.73 -138.28
N LYS A 535 -5.76 59.05 -137.68
CA LYS A 535 -4.76 59.90 -138.33
C LYS A 535 -4.08 59.23 -139.52
N ILE A 536 -3.80 57.93 -139.43
CA ILE A 536 -3.29 57.11 -140.52
C ILE A 536 -4.33 57.03 -141.65
N SER A 537 -5.61 56.79 -141.34
CA SER A 537 -6.69 56.78 -142.33
C SER A 537 -6.87 58.13 -143.04
N GLN A 538 -6.70 59.26 -142.32
CA GLN A 538 -6.66 60.60 -142.92
C GLN A 538 -5.47 60.77 -143.87
N LEU A 539 -4.28 60.26 -143.51
CA LEU A 539 -3.07 60.35 -144.33
C LEU A 539 -3.14 59.45 -145.57
N GLN A 540 -3.70 58.24 -145.46
CA GLN A 540 -3.98 57.35 -146.59
C GLN A 540 -4.92 58.03 -147.59
N LYS A 541 -6.08 58.52 -147.14
CA LYS A 541 -7.02 59.26 -148.00
C LYS A 541 -6.37 60.49 -148.64
N LYS A 542 -5.45 61.17 -147.96
CA LYS A 542 -4.69 62.30 -148.53
C LYS A 542 -3.70 61.83 -149.61
N TYR A 543 -3.05 60.68 -149.42
CA TYR A 543 -2.18 60.06 -150.43
C TYR A 543 -2.99 59.65 -151.67
N ASP A 544 -4.14 59.00 -151.49
CA ASP A 544 -5.03 58.58 -152.58
C ASP A 544 -5.50 59.77 -153.43
N ILE A 545 -5.85 60.90 -152.79
CA ILE A 545 -6.20 62.16 -153.46
C ILE A 545 -5.01 62.73 -154.25
N VAL A 546 -3.80 62.69 -153.69
CA VAL A 546 -2.58 63.15 -154.38
C VAL A 546 -2.29 62.27 -155.60
N MET A 547 -2.31 60.94 -155.46
CA MET A 547 -2.10 60.01 -156.59
C MET A 547 -3.15 60.21 -157.68
N SER A 548 -4.42 60.42 -157.31
CA SER A 548 -5.50 60.74 -158.25
C SER A 548 -5.28 62.05 -159.03
N SER A 549 -4.43 62.95 -158.53
CA SER A 549 -4.14 64.25 -159.17
C SER A 549 -2.98 64.23 -160.18
N LEU A 550 -2.21 63.14 -160.29
CA LEU A 550 -1.10 63.02 -161.24
C LEU A 550 -1.55 62.61 -162.67
N GLY A 551 -2.80 62.19 -162.85
CA GLY A 551 -3.34 61.73 -164.12
C GLY A 551 -2.99 60.27 -164.45
N GLN A 552 -3.58 59.77 -165.54
CA GLN A 552 -3.44 58.40 -166.02
C GLN A 552 -3.00 58.39 -167.50
N ALA A 553 -2.26 57.35 -167.89
CA ALA A 553 -1.90 57.11 -169.28
C ALA A 553 -2.97 56.25 -170.00
N GLU A 554 -2.87 56.15 -171.32
CA GLU A 554 -3.86 55.46 -172.18
C GLU A 554 -3.98 53.94 -171.94
N ASP A 555 -3.06 53.35 -171.17
CA ASP A 555 -3.04 51.92 -170.78
C ASP A 555 -3.48 51.68 -169.31
N GLY A 556 -4.07 52.68 -168.65
CA GLY A 556 -4.68 52.56 -167.32
C GLY A 556 -3.71 52.57 -166.12
N GLU A 557 -2.41 52.38 -166.34
CA GLU A 557 -1.40 52.51 -165.27
C GLU A 557 -1.18 53.97 -164.82
N GLN A 558 -0.83 54.14 -163.54
CA GLN A 558 -0.68 55.45 -162.91
C GLN A 558 0.70 56.07 -163.19
N LEU A 559 0.71 57.33 -163.63
CA LEU A 559 1.92 58.06 -164.03
C LEU A 559 2.79 58.44 -162.81
N SER A 560 3.79 57.61 -162.52
CA SER A 560 4.78 57.88 -161.46
C SER A 560 5.72 59.02 -161.82
N VAL A 561 6.16 59.80 -160.81
CA VAL A 561 7.20 60.85 -160.96
C VAL A 561 8.50 60.30 -161.57
N THR A 562 8.77 59.00 -161.42
CA THR A 562 9.91 58.31 -162.04
C THR A 562 9.80 58.25 -163.57
N TYR A 563 8.59 58.10 -164.12
CA TYR A 563 8.36 58.03 -165.58
C TYR A 563 8.79 59.33 -166.28
N PHE A 564 8.37 60.49 -165.75
CA PHE A 564 8.78 61.79 -166.27
C PHE A 564 10.30 61.99 -166.23
N LYS A 565 10.97 61.53 -165.16
CA LYS A 565 12.44 61.59 -165.06
C LYS A 565 13.15 60.69 -166.08
N ILE A 566 12.58 59.53 -166.42
CA ILE A 566 13.14 58.62 -167.43
C ILE A 566 12.96 59.20 -168.83
N LYS A 567 11.77 59.71 -169.17
CA LYS A 567 11.51 60.31 -170.49
C LYS A 567 12.44 61.49 -170.79
N SER A 568 12.58 62.43 -169.86
CA SER A 568 13.51 63.56 -170.01
C SER A 568 15.01 63.19 -169.94
N ALA A 569 15.34 61.93 -169.59
CA ALA A 569 16.69 61.40 -169.74
C ALA A 569 16.93 60.78 -171.12
N GLN A 570 15.94 60.11 -171.70
CA GLN A 570 16.00 59.58 -173.07
C GLN A 570 16.09 60.71 -174.11
N GLU A 571 15.21 61.72 -174.01
CA GLU A 571 15.22 62.90 -174.89
C GLU A 571 16.57 63.64 -174.88
N LYS A 572 17.27 63.65 -173.74
CA LYS A 572 18.63 64.20 -173.62
C LYS A 572 19.71 63.37 -174.32
N TYR A 573 19.60 62.04 -174.29
CA TYR A 573 20.57 61.15 -174.93
C TYR A 573 20.46 61.21 -176.46
N GLU A 574 19.23 61.20 -176.99
CA GLU A 574 18.96 61.27 -178.43
C GLU A 574 19.45 62.59 -179.04
N LEU A 575 19.23 63.72 -178.36
CA LEU A 575 19.75 65.03 -178.79
C LEU A 575 21.29 65.09 -178.78
N GLN A 576 21.95 64.42 -177.84
CA GLN A 576 23.41 64.40 -177.79
C GLN A 576 24.01 63.56 -178.94
N GLN A 577 23.39 62.42 -179.26
CA GLN A 577 23.82 61.55 -180.36
C GLN A 577 23.66 62.24 -181.74
N GLN A 578 22.65 63.10 -181.90
CA GLN A 578 22.47 63.93 -183.11
C GLN A 578 23.52 65.04 -183.23
N GLY A 579 24.11 65.50 -182.12
CA GLY A 579 25.19 66.49 -182.12
C GLY A 579 26.49 65.93 -182.72
N ASP A 580 26.91 64.75 -182.28
CA ASP A 580 28.16 64.12 -182.72
C ASP A 580 28.16 63.79 -184.23
N GLU A 581 27.01 63.43 -184.82
CA GLU A 581 26.88 63.23 -186.27
C GLU A 581 27.01 64.52 -187.10
N LEU A 582 26.63 65.67 -186.55
CA LEU A 582 26.76 66.97 -187.21
C LEU A 582 28.21 67.45 -187.16
N ASP A 583 28.89 67.28 -186.03
CA ASP A 583 30.31 67.61 -185.88
C ASP A 583 31.19 66.74 -186.81
N ALA A 584 30.84 65.47 -186.97
CA ALA A 584 31.45 64.56 -187.94
C ALA A 584 31.21 64.94 -189.42
N LYS A 585 30.20 65.78 -189.73
CA LYS A 585 30.01 66.35 -191.08
C LYS A 585 30.88 67.61 -191.27
N ILE A 586 30.93 68.51 -190.28
CA ILE A 586 31.71 69.76 -190.31
C ILE A 586 33.18 69.48 -190.63
N ARG A 587 33.80 68.53 -189.93
CA ARG A 587 35.23 68.18 -190.10
C ARG A 587 35.57 67.53 -191.46
N ARG A 588 34.57 67.13 -192.26
CA ARG A 588 34.77 66.72 -193.67
C ARG A 588 34.77 67.94 -194.58
N THR A 589 33.80 68.85 -194.43
CA THR A 589 33.71 70.08 -195.23
C THR A 589 34.92 71.01 -195.05
N GLU A 590 35.53 71.06 -193.86
CA GLU A 590 36.78 71.82 -193.63
C GLU A 590 37.95 71.31 -194.49
N LYS A 591 38.08 69.99 -194.66
CA LYS A 591 39.13 69.40 -195.51
C LYS A 591 38.86 69.61 -197.00
N GLU A 592 37.61 69.71 -197.41
CA GLU A 592 37.24 70.07 -198.79
C GLU A 592 37.54 71.55 -199.09
N ILE A 593 37.33 72.45 -198.13
CA ILE A 593 37.74 73.86 -198.24
C ILE A 593 39.27 73.97 -198.41
N GLN A 594 40.05 73.23 -197.61
CA GLN A 594 41.51 73.21 -197.68
C GLN A 594 42.06 72.67 -199.03
N ALA A 595 41.28 71.85 -199.74
CA ALA A 595 41.61 71.41 -201.11
C ALA A 595 41.26 72.48 -202.18
N MET A 596 40.19 73.23 -202.00
CA MET A 596 39.82 74.34 -202.90
C MET A 596 40.78 75.54 -202.78
N GLU A 597 41.30 75.83 -201.59
CA GLU A 597 42.25 76.94 -201.40
C GLU A 597 43.58 76.69 -202.14
N ASN A 598 44.06 75.45 -202.17
CA ASN A 598 45.29 75.07 -202.88
C ASN A 598 45.15 75.13 -204.41
N THR A 599 43.96 74.90 -204.96
CA THR A 599 43.73 75.06 -206.41
C THR A 599 43.61 76.53 -206.83
N LEU A 600 43.10 77.41 -205.95
CA LEU A 600 43.04 78.86 -206.19
C LEU A 600 44.43 79.50 -206.34
N LYS A 601 45.41 79.06 -205.55
CA LYS A 601 46.81 79.57 -205.61
C LYS A 601 47.51 79.27 -206.94
N VAL A 602 47.14 78.20 -207.64
CA VAL A 602 47.73 77.82 -208.95
C VAL A 602 47.12 78.63 -210.11
N ILE A 603 45.88 79.08 -209.99
CA ILE A 603 45.23 79.92 -211.01
C ILE A 603 45.72 81.38 -210.92
N ASN A 604 45.97 81.90 -209.70
CA ASN A 604 46.52 83.25 -209.55
C ASN A 604 47.97 83.37 -210.06
N SER A 605 48.80 82.33 -209.92
CA SER A 605 50.21 82.36 -210.37
C SER A 605 50.39 82.30 -211.89
N THR A 606 49.35 81.93 -212.64
CA THR A 606 49.35 81.86 -214.11
C THR A 606 48.76 83.12 -214.76
N ASN A 607 47.75 83.76 -214.16
CA ASN A 607 47.11 84.96 -214.71
C ASN A 607 47.98 86.23 -214.63
N GLU A 608 48.74 86.43 -213.55
CA GLU A 608 49.63 87.60 -213.39
C GLU A 608 50.68 87.74 -214.52
N LYS A 609 51.21 86.62 -215.02
CA LYS A 609 52.21 86.61 -216.10
C LYS A 609 51.66 87.06 -217.47
N TYR A 610 50.33 87.11 -217.64
CA TYR A 610 49.70 87.45 -218.92
C TYR A 610 49.12 88.86 -218.99
N LYS A 611 48.96 89.57 -217.86
CA LYS A 611 48.37 90.92 -217.81
C LYS A 611 49.38 92.08 -217.80
N ARG A 612 50.65 91.85 -217.44
CA ARG A 612 51.69 92.91 -217.40
C ARG A 612 52.45 93.08 -218.73
N SER A 613 51.98 92.48 -219.82
CA SER A 613 52.70 92.42 -221.11
C SER A 613 52.23 93.42 -222.17
N LEU A 614 51.08 94.09 -222.01
CA LEU A 614 50.60 95.13 -222.95
C LEU A 614 49.77 96.25 -222.29
N SER A 615 50.00 97.47 -222.80
CA SER A 615 49.22 98.72 -222.59
C SER A 615 49.32 99.39 -221.20
N THR A 616 48.81 100.62 -221.12
CA THR A 616 49.51 101.72 -220.40
C THR A 616 48.59 102.68 -219.67
N VAL A 617 49.05 103.15 -218.49
CA VAL A 617 48.42 104.20 -217.67
C VAL A 617 47.04 103.72 -217.12
N ASP A 618 47.09 102.50 -216.55
CA ASP A 618 46.37 101.95 -215.36
C ASP A 618 44.87 101.46 -215.49
N GLU A 619 44.35 100.36 -214.87
CA GLU A 619 44.92 99.30 -213.97
C GLU A 619 44.53 97.81 -214.33
N ASP A 620 43.38 97.26 -213.85
CA ASP A 620 43.27 95.86 -213.34
C ASP A 620 42.23 94.91 -214.06
N SER A 621 41.45 93.93 -213.55
CA SER A 621 41.46 93.07 -212.32
C SER A 621 41.22 91.56 -212.59
N LYS A 622 40.91 90.74 -211.57
CA LYS A 622 41.09 89.25 -211.52
C LYS A 622 39.82 88.44 -211.13
N SER A 623 39.68 87.19 -211.60
CA SER A 623 38.47 86.31 -211.43
C SER A 623 38.68 84.85 -211.96
N VAL A 624 37.90 83.77 -211.68
CA VAL A 624 37.15 83.23 -210.49
C VAL A 624 36.53 81.82 -210.83
N MET A 625 35.84 81.13 -209.90
CA MET A 625 34.89 79.96 -210.07
C MET A 625 35.38 78.46 -210.10
N SER A 626 34.43 77.50 -209.98
CA SER A 626 34.58 76.02 -209.76
C SER A 626 33.36 75.20 -210.31
N ILE A 627 33.02 73.90 -210.17
CA ILE A 627 33.26 72.64 -209.36
C ILE A 627 32.47 71.46 -210.07
N LYS A 628 32.22 70.25 -209.46
CA LYS A 628 31.29 69.08 -209.83
C LYS A 628 32.00 67.79 -210.41
N ARG A 629 31.50 66.52 -210.43
CA ARG A 629 30.56 65.59 -209.68
C ARG A 629 30.60 64.14 -210.30
N LYS A 630 30.37 62.97 -209.61
CA LYS A 630 30.40 61.56 -210.21
C LYS A 630 29.62 60.39 -209.48
N ARG A 631 29.85 59.08 -209.82
CA ARG A 631 29.16 57.79 -209.41
C ARG A 631 30.13 56.54 -209.41
N SER A 632 29.88 55.21 -209.17
CA SER A 632 28.67 54.30 -209.10
C SER A 632 28.72 53.06 -208.11
N TRP A 633 28.61 51.75 -208.53
CA TRP A 633 28.13 50.57 -207.71
C TRP A 633 28.52 49.13 -208.23
N ASN A 634 28.28 47.99 -207.49
CA ASN A 634 28.62 46.54 -207.82
C ASN A 634 27.78 45.41 -207.05
N LEU A 635 27.96 44.08 -207.36
CA LEU A 635 27.32 42.84 -206.77
C LEU A 635 28.35 41.81 -206.11
N PHE A 636 27.90 40.97 -205.14
CA PHE A 636 28.52 39.70 -204.58
C PHE A 636 29.57 39.79 -203.41
N ILE A 637 30.09 38.63 -202.91
CA ILE A 637 31.12 38.37 -201.83
C ILE A 637 30.58 37.96 -200.41
N MET A 638 31.33 37.15 -199.62
CA MET A 638 30.91 36.42 -198.38
C MET A 638 32.11 35.88 -197.50
N LEU A 639 31.82 35.31 -196.28
CA LEU A 639 32.58 34.29 -195.47
C LEU A 639 33.65 34.68 -194.37
N LEU A 640 33.81 33.80 -193.34
CA LEU A 640 34.96 33.60 -192.37
C LEU A 640 35.25 34.73 -191.29
N SER A 641 36.09 34.64 -190.23
CA SER A 641 36.61 33.62 -189.26
C SER A 641 37.57 34.30 -188.20
N ILE A 642 38.14 33.69 -187.12
CA ILE A 642 37.73 32.72 -186.07
C ILE A 642 38.87 32.55 -184.99
N HIS A 643 38.58 32.11 -183.73
CA HIS A 643 39.53 31.76 -182.61
C HIS A 643 40.37 32.93 -181.98
N GLY A 644 40.91 32.76 -180.74
CA GLY A 644 41.69 33.88 -180.12
C GLY A 644 42.39 33.82 -178.72
N ASP A 645 42.27 32.78 -177.90
CA ASP A 645 43.25 32.32 -176.85
C ASP A 645 43.82 33.22 -175.68
N ASN A 646 44.29 32.53 -174.62
CA ASN A 646 45.30 32.81 -173.56
C ASN A 646 45.48 34.15 -172.77
N ARG A 647 45.27 34.03 -171.43
CA ARG A 647 46.21 34.29 -170.29
C ARG A 647 46.99 35.61 -170.03
N HIS A 648 47.08 35.88 -168.71
CA HIS A 648 48.18 36.45 -167.91
C HIS A 648 48.38 37.98 -167.80
N HIS A 649 49.13 38.35 -166.76
CA HIS A 649 49.25 39.69 -166.16
C HIS A 649 50.32 40.58 -166.79
N SER A 650 50.08 41.88 -166.71
CA SER A 650 50.93 42.75 -165.88
C SER A 650 50.03 43.53 -164.90
#